data_AF-A0A6D2IZW4-F1
#
_entry.id   AF-A0A6D2IZW4-F1
#
_cell.length_a   1.000
_cell.length_b   1.000
_cell.length_c   1.000
_cell.angle_alpha   90.00
_cell.angle_beta   90.00
_cell.angle_gamma   90.00
#
_symmetry.space_group_name_H-M   'P 1'
#
loop_
_entity.id
_entity.type
_entity.pdbx_description
1 polymer ?
#
loop_
_entity_poly.entity_id
_entity_poly.type
_entity_poly.pdbx_seq_one_letter_code
_entity_poly.pdbx_strand_id
1 'polypeptide(L)'
;MNSILSSVLPAPEDPIIRVYYASRDDPSPVKLNLSIGAYRTEEGKPLLLEVVRRAEQELANDKCRDKEYPPLDGLADFNKLSAKLVLGDDSSAVKEKRVVTIQCLSGTGALRVGAEFLAKNHQQSVILVPNPTWSNHPPLFTLAGLSVEYFRYYDPKTRGIDFQGLLEDLGAAPSGAIVVLQACAHNPTGVDPTLEQWEQIRQVVRSKRLLPFFDSAYQGFASGSLDRDAQVIRMFVDDGGECLIAQSFAKNMGLYAERIGALTIVCESEDVARKVQSQVILIVRYMYLCPPTHGASIVTTILKNSDMYNDWTIELKGMADRIISMRQQLFEAIQARGTPGDWSHIIKQIGMFSFTGLNEKHVRLMAKEYHIYMTDDGRISMAGLSPKTIPQLADAIHAVIFAYRDDPSPVKLNLSAGAYRTEEGKPLVLEVVRRAEQQLANDLSRDKEYPPLDGLAEFNKLSAKLVLGDYSPAMEEHRVVTIQCLSGTGSLRVGAEFLAKNHQQSVIFVPNPTWGNHIPIFTLAGLSVEYFRYYDPKTRGIDFQGLLEDLGAAPSGAIVVLQACAHNPTGVDPTLEQWEQIRQIVRSKRLLPFFDSAYQGFASGSLDSDAQVVRMFVDDGGECLIAQSFAKNMGLYAERIGALTIVCESEEVARKVHSQVLLVVRPMYLCPPTHGASIVTTILKNSDMYNDWTIELKAMADRIIRMRRQLYEAIQARGTPGDWSHIIKQIGMFSFTGLNEKHVRLMAKEYHIYMTYDGRISMASLSSKTIPQLADAIHAVVTCVG
;
A
#
# COMPACT_ATOMS: atom_id res chain seq x y z
N MET A 1 -25.32 -26.84 10.05
CA MET A 1 -24.05 -27.48 9.61
C MET A 1 -22.93 -26.91 10.48
N ASN A 2 -21.67 -27.31 10.26
CA ASN A 2 -20.53 -26.80 11.02
C ASN A 2 -19.60 -26.06 10.06
N SER A 3 -19.40 -24.76 10.26
CA SER A 3 -18.55 -23.97 9.39
C SER A 3 -17.07 -24.29 9.57
N ILE A 4 -16.38 -24.42 8.45
CA ILE A 4 -14.96 -24.78 8.34
C ILE A 4 -14.09 -23.51 8.54
N LEU A 5 -14.63 -22.36 8.14
CA LEU A 5 -14.00 -21.04 8.14
C LEU A 5 -14.20 -20.34 9.50
N SER A 6 -13.86 -21.00 10.63
CA SER A 6 -14.44 -20.63 11.93
C SER A 6 -13.46 -20.55 13.13
N SER A 7 -12.22 -20.07 12.92
CA SER A 7 -11.10 -20.38 13.84
C SER A 7 -9.84 -19.46 13.86
N VAL A 8 -9.87 -18.24 13.32
CA VAL A 8 -8.68 -17.36 13.08
C VAL A 8 -9.01 -15.86 13.35
N LEU A 9 -8.05 -14.89 13.32
CA LEU A 9 -8.12 -13.54 13.98
C LEU A 9 -7.53 -12.31 13.18
N PRO A 10 -7.69 -11.02 13.60
CA PRO A 10 -7.36 -9.77 12.80
C PRO A 10 -5.96 -9.07 12.84
N ALA A 11 -5.77 -7.87 12.21
CA ALA A 11 -4.61 -6.91 12.38
C ALA A 11 -4.77 -5.40 11.95
N PRO A 12 -3.92 -4.45 12.45
CA PRO A 12 -3.83 -2.98 12.11
C PRO A 12 -3.19 -2.58 10.76
N GLU A 13 -3.11 -1.28 10.36
CA GLU A 13 -2.54 -0.67 9.09
C GLU A 13 -1.00 -0.33 9.10
N ASP A 14 -0.44 0.17 7.97
CA ASP A 14 0.83 0.95 7.87
C ASP A 14 0.60 2.33 7.20
N PRO A 15 1.21 3.45 7.66
CA PRO A 15 0.83 4.81 7.27
C PRO A 15 1.74 5.43 6.21
N ILE A 16 2.93 4.85 5.96
CA ILE A 16 3.96 5.44 5.11
C ILE A 16 3.77 4.94 3.68
N ILE A 17 3.48 3.65 3.53
CA ILE A 17 3.26 3.00 2.22
C ILE A 17 2.01 3.57 1.53
N ARG A 18 0.94 3.83 2.30
CA ARG A 18 -0.31 4.45 1.85
C ARG A 18 -0.08 5.77 1.09
N VAL A 19 0.78 6.65 1.62
CA VAL A 19 1.02 7.98 1.01
C VAL A 19 2.08 7.94 -0.10
N TYR A 20 3.00 6.97 -0.08
CA TYR A 20 3.95 6.79 -1.18
C TYR A 20 3.23 6.53 -2.52
N TYR A 21 2.29 5.59 -2.56
CA TYR A 21 1.59 5.25 -3.80
C TYR A 21 0.68 6.37 -4.29
N ALA A 22 -0.05 7.04 -3.40
CA ALA A 22 -0.89 8.19 -3.75
C ALA A 22 -0.11 9.29 -4.51
N SER A 23 1.15 9.53 -4.11
CA SER A 23 2.04 10.50 -4.75
C SER A 23 2.75 9.99 -6.02
N ARG A 24 2.98 8.68 -6.11
CA ARG A 24 3.57 8.07 -7.31
C ARG A 24 2.60 8.15 -8.49
N ASP A 25 1.33 7.82 -8.23
CA ASP A 25 0.30 7.58 -9.25
C ASP A 25 -0.44 8.85 -9.70
N ASP A 26 -0.27 9.95 -8.96
CA ASP A 26 -0.56 11.31 -9.41
C ASP A 26 0.34 11.72 -10.60
N PRO A 27 -0.18 12.14 -11.76
CA PRO A 27 0.64 12.55 -12.90
C PRO A 27 1.15 14.01 -12.84
N SER A 28 0.75 14.81 -11.84
CA SER A 28 0.94 16.26 -11.84
C SER A 28 2.42 16.71 -11.86
N PRO A 29 2.81 17.70 -12.69
CA PRO A 29 4.18 18.17 -12.79
C PRO A 29 4.63 19.01 -11.59
N VAL A 30 3.71 19.46 -10.74
CA VAL A 30 3.98 20.24 -9.52
C VAL A 30 3.96 19.37 -8.24
N LYS A 31 3.83 18.05 -8.35
CA LYS A 31 3.67 17.18 -7.18
C LYS A 31 4.91 17.12 -6.28
N LEU A 32 4.68 17.13 -4.97
CA LEU A 32 5.72 17.16 -3.94
C LEU A 32 5.55 15.99 -2.96
N ASN A 33 6.49 15.06 -2.94
CA ASN A 33 6.46 13.91 -2.02
C ASN A 33 7.37 14.12 -0.81
N LEU A 34 6.72 14.33 0.35
CA LEU A 34 7.33 14.50 1.67
C LEU A 34 7.08 13.30 2.59
N SER A 35 6.42 12.22 2.14
CA SER A 35 6.15 11.03 2.95
C SER A 35 7.34 10.05 3.01
N ILE A 36 8.17 10.01 1.97
CA ILE A 36 9.37 9.18 1.95
C ILE A 36 10.53 9.86 2.71
N GLY A 37 11.12 9.13 3.64
CA GLY A 37 12.41 9.44 4.25
C GLY A 37 13.60 9.24 3.30
N ALA A 38 13.58 9.90 2.14
CA ALA A 38 14.65 9.88 1.15
C ALA A 38 15.03 11.30 0.71
N TYR A 39 16.33 11.57 0.65
CA TYR A 39 16.89 12.87 0.28
C TYR A 39 16.84 13.12 -1.23
N ARG A 40 16.43 14.33 -1.64
CA ARG A 40 16.18 14.67 -3.05
C ARG A 40 17.02 15.84 -3.57
N THR A 41 17.29 15.86 -4.87
CA THR A 41 17.82 17.03 -5.61
C THR A 41 16.76 18.15 -5.69
N GLU A 42 17.06 19.29 -6.30
CA GLU A 42 16.04 20.34 -6.51
C GLU A 42 14.92 19.91 -7.46
N GLU A 43 15.22 18.97 -8.36
CA GLU A 43 14.31 18.36 -9.35
C GLU A 43 13.49 17.19 -8.74
N GLY A 44 13.49 17.03 -7.42
CA GLY A 44 12.71 16.02 -6.71
C GLY A 44 13.17 14.57 -6.92
N LYS A 45 14.27 14.33 -7.65
CA LYS A 45 14.87 12.99 -7.82
C LYS A 45 15.67 12.61 -6.57
N PRO A 46 15.82 11.33 -6.18
CA PRO A 46 16.78 10.94 -5.14
C PRO A 46 18.19 11.46 -5.48
N LEU A 47 18.90 12.02 -4.50
CA LEU A 47 20.27 12.46 -4.73
C LEU A 47 21.22 11.26 -4.82
N LEU A 48 21.96 11.17 -5.93
CA LEU A 48 23.14 10.33 -6.07
C LEU A 48 24.40 11.20 -5.92
N LEU A 49 25.18 10.91 -4.87
CA LEU A 49 26.43 11.60 -4.53
C LEU A 49 27.51 11.40 -5.61
N GLU A 50 28.38 12.38 -5.82
CA GLU A 50 29.49 12.26 -6.77
C GLU A 50 30.55 11.28 -6.25
N VAL A 51 30.79 11.22 -4.94
CA VAL A 51 31.69 10.22 -4.36
C VAL A 51 31.21 8.78 -4.59
N VAL A 52 29.89 8.57 -4.56
CA VAL A 52 29.27 7.25 -4.85
C VAL A 52 29.41 6.93 -6.33
N ARG A 53 29.14 7.90 -7.21
CA ARG A 53 29.31 7.76 -8.66
C ARG A 53 30.76 7.42 -9.05
N ARG A 54 31.74 8.03 -8.39
CA ARG A 54 33.17 7.69 -8.53
C ARG A 54 33.48 6.29 -8.01
N ALA A 55 32.96 5.90 -6.86
CA ALA A 55 33.13 4.54 -6.33
C ALA A 55 32.51 3.48 -7.28
N GLU A 56 31.32 3.74 -7.84
CA GLU A 56 30.70 2.89 -8.85
C GLU A 56 31.58 2.77 -10.11
N GLN A 57 32.19 3.87 -10.58
CA GLN A 57 33.11 3.85 -11.72
C GLN A 57 34.40 3.09 -11.43
N GLU A 58 35.02 3.27 -10.26
CA GLU A 58 36.21 2.51 -9.85
C GLU A 58 35.89 1.00 -9.79
N LEU A 59 34.77 0.63 -9.16
CA LEU A 59 34.29 -0.75 -9.05
C LEU A 59 33.85 -1.37 -10.38
N ALA A 60 33.47 -0.58 -11.38
CA ALA A 60 33.16 -1.05 -12.72
C ALA A 60 34.41 -1.26 -13.59
N ASN A 61 35.51 -0.56 -13.30
CA ASN A 61 36.79 -0.67 -14.01
C ASN A 61 37.76 -1.69 -13.39
N ASP A 62 37.53 -2.10 -12.14
CA ASP A 62 38.35 -3.12 -11.46
C ASP A 62 38.14 -4.53 -12.06
N LYS A 63 39.11 -4.92 -12.90
CA LYS A 63 39.17 -6.22 -13.60
C LYS A 63 39.48 -7.41 -12.68
N CYS A 64 39.82 -7.18 -11.42
CA CYS A 64 40.07 -8.24 -10.44
C CYS A 64 38.79 -8.72 -9.73
N ARG A 65 37.63 -8.10 -10.00
CA ARG A 65 36.35 -8.45 -9.38
C ARG A 65 35.65 -9.61 -10.08
N ASP A 66 35.35 -10.65 -9.33
CA ASP A 66 34.46 -11.74 -9.72
C ASP A 66 32.99 -11.47 -9.32
N LYS A 67 32.17 -12.53 -9.31
CA LYS A 67 30.76 -12.56 -8.90
C LYS A 67 30.43 -13.78 -8.01
N GLU A 68 31.44 -14.32 -7.33
CA GLU A 68 31.27 -15.49 -6.46
C GLU A 68 30.48 -15.14 -5.18
N TYR A 69 30.02 -16.19 -4.50
CA TYR A 69 29.33 -16.04 -3.21
C TYR A 69 30.27 -15.45 -2.15
N PRO A 70 29.91 -14.32 -1.51
CA PRO A 70 30.70 -13.78 -0.40
C PRO A 70 30.56 -14.67 0.85
N PRO A 71 31.44 -14.47 1.86
CA PRO A 71 31.24 -15.04 3.19
C PRO A 71 29.84 -14.75 3.75
N LEU A 72 29.33 -15.65 4.60
CA LEU A 72 27.98 -15.54 5.17
C LEU A 72 27.80 -14.27 6.02
N ASP A 73 28.88 -13.78 6.64
CA ASP A 73 28.95 -12.50 7.36
C ASP A 73 29.20 -11.27 6.46
N GLY A 74 29.46 -11.47 5.16
CA GLY A 74 29.65 -10.43 4.16
C GLY A 74 31.10 -10.07 3.86
N LEU A 75 31.33 -8.86 3.31
CA LEU A 75 32.67 -8.40 2.97
C LEU A 75 33.42 -7.97 4.25
N ALA A 76 34.55 -8.62 4.55
CA ALA A 76 35.31 -8.38 5.78
C ALA A 76 35.74 -6.91 5.97
N ASP A 77 36.14 -6.24 4.89
CA ASP A 77 36.45 -4.80 4.92
C ASP A 77 35.22 -3.93 5.20
N PHE A 78 34.07 -4.24 4.58
CA PHE A 78 32.81 -3.51 4.85
C PHE A 78 32.43 -3.61 6.32
N ASN A 79 32.54 -4.82 6.91
CA ASN A 79 32.24 -5.04 8.32
C ASN A 79 33.18 -4.24 9.22
N LYS A 80 34.50 -4.33 8.97
CA LYS A 80 35.54 -3.58 9.71
C LYS A 80 35.33 -2.06 9.62
N LEU A 81 35.01 -1.54 8.44
CA LEU A 81 34.84 -0.10 8.21
C LEU A 81 33.50 0.42 8.74
N SER A 82 32.45 -0.40 8.71
CA SER A 82 31.15 -0.07 9.35
C SER A 82 31.30 0.03 10.87
N ALA A 83 31.99 -0.92 11.50
CA ALA A 83 32.32 -0.87 12.93
C ALA A 83 33.12 0.39 13.27
N LYS A 84 34.19 0.64 12.50
CA LYS A 84 35.05 1.83 12.64
C LYS A 84 34.25 3.13 12.53
N LEU A 85 33.34 3.25 11.56
CA LEU A 85 32.55 4.46 11.31
C LEU A 85 31.68 4.87 12.51
N VAL A 86 31.08 3.90 13.21
CA VAL A 86 30.21 4.20 14.36
C VAL A 86 30.96 4.25 15.68
N LEU A 87 31.93 3.36 15.91
CA LEU A 87 32.69 3.29 17.17
C LEU A 87 33.88 4.26 17.23
N GLY A 88 34.40 4.69 16.08
CA GLY A 88 35.61 5.53 15.97
C GLY A 88 36.92 4.73 16.00
N ASP A 89 37.98 5.30 15.43
CA ASP A 89 39.33 4.74 15.37
C ASP A 89 39.87 4.30 16.74
N ASP A 90 39.54 5.06 17.79
CA ASP A 90 40.12 4.88 19.12
C ASP A 90 39.35 3.93 20.04
N SER A 91 38.22 3.37 19.60
CA SER A 91 37.35 2.51 20.42
C SER A 91 38.10 1.35 21.09
N SER A 92 37.99 1.28 22.43
CA SER A 92 38.52 0.19 23.26
C SER A 92 38.00 -1.17 22.78
N ALA A 93 36.69 -1.30 22.59
CA ALA A 93 36.06 -2.54 22.13
C ALA A 93 36.63 -3.07 20.81
N VAL A 94 36.96 -2.18 19.85
CA VAL A 94 37.57 -2.59 18.57
C VAL A 94 39.02 -3.06 18.78
N LYS A 95 39.80 -2.33 19.58
CA LYS A 95 41.20 -2.68 19.93
C LYS A 95 41.28 -4.00 20.72
N GLU A 96 40.29 -4.26 21.57
CA GLU A 96 40.09 -5.46 22.39
C GLU A 96 39.39 -6.60 21.61
N LYS A 97 39.05 -6.39 20.33
CA LYS A 97 38.34 -7.32 19.43
C LYS A 97 37.02 -7.86 19.99
N ARG A 98 36.32 -7.07 20.81
CA ARG A 98 35.02 -7.42 21.39
C ARG A 98 33.85 -7.20 20.42
N VAL A 99 34.14 -6.79 19.19
CA VAL A 99 33.15 -6.33 18.21
C VAL A 99 32.95 -7.37 17.11
N VAL A 100 31.70 -7.80 16.94
CA VAL A 100 31.24 -8.58 15.78
C VAL A 100 30.49 -7.63 14.86
N THR A 101 30.83 -7.57 13.57
CA THR A 101 30.03 -6.85 12.58
C THR A 101 29.70 -7.74 11.40
N ILE A 102 28.44 -7.74 11.00
CA ILE A 102 27.87 -8.60 9.96
C ILE A 102 27.04 -7.76 8.98
N GLN A 103 27.25 -7.99 7.69
CA GLN A 103 26.57 -7.28 6.62
C GLN A 103 25.10 -7.73 6.50
N CYS A 104 24.19 -6.75 6.48
CA CYS A 104 22.75 -6.96 6.60
C CYS A 104 21.95 -6.28 5.49
N LEU A 105 20.72 -6.78 5.26
CA LEU A 105 19.75 -6.22 4.31
C LEU A 105 19.13 -4.91 4.83
N SER A 106 19.95 -3.85 4.87
CA SER A 106 19.68 -2.51 5.39
C SER A 106 19.51 -2.49 6.91
N GLY A 107 19.24 -1.31 7.47
CA GLY A 107 19.01 -1.16 8.93
C GLY A 107 17.87 -2.06 9.41
N THR A 108 16.79 -2.17 8.63
CA THR A 108 15.68 -3.11 8.87
C THR A 108 16.15 -4.57 8.97
N GLY A 109 17.08 -4.99 8.10
CA GLY A 109 17.67 -6.33 8.15
C GLY A 109 18.57 -6.52 9.36
N ALA A 110 19.38 -5.51 9.71
CA ALA A 110 20.23 -5.53 10.89
C ALA A 110 19.41 -5.61 12.20
N LEU A 111 18.36 -4.80 12.30
CA LEU A 111 17.37 -4.86 13.40
C LEU A 111 16.75 -6.26 13.49
N ARG A 112 16.32 -6.85 12.36
CA ARG A 112 15.70 -8.19 12.37
C ARG A 112 16.68 -9.30 12.74
N VAL A 113 17.90 -9.30 12.19
CA VAL A 113 18.94 -10.29 12.50
C VAL A 113 19.35 -10.19 13.98
N GLY A 114 19.47 -8.98 14.52
CA GLY A 114 19.73 -8.76 15.95
C GLY A 114 18.56 -9.22 16.83
N ALA A 115 17.31 -8.96 16.42
CA ALA A 115 16.13 -9.42 17.13
C ALA A 115 16.01 -10.95 17.16
N GLU A 116 16.23 -11.62 16.03
CA GLU A 116 16.31 -13.09 15.91
C GLU A 116 17.43 -13.68 16.79
N PHE A 117 18.58 -13.00 16.87
CA PHE A 117 19.69 -13.42 17.73
C PHE A 117 19.32 -13.31 19.21
N LEU A 118 18.80 -12.15 19.64
CA LEU A 118 18.39 -11.91 21.02
C LEU A 118 17.28 -12.86 21.47
N ALA A 119 16.24 -13.07 20.66
CA ALA A 119 15.13 -13.97 20.97
C ALA A 119 15.55 -15.45 21.12
N LYS A 120 16.74 -15.83 20.64
CA LYS A 120 17.28 -17.20 20.71
C LYS A 120 18.42 -17.36 21.73
N ASN A 121 19.11 -16.29 22.11
CA ASN A 121 20.37 -16.36 22.88
C ASN A 121 20.39 -15.46 24.12
N HIS A 122 19.49 -14.48 24.25
CA HIS A 122 19.41 -13.62 25.43
C HIS A 122 18.44 -14.21 26.48
N GLN A 123 18.71 -13.94 27.76
CA GLN A 123 17.87 -14.47 28.86
C GLN A 123 16.54 -13.70 29.03
N GLN A 124 16.45 -12.50 28.46
CA GLN A 124 15.28 -11.63 28.58
C GLN A 124 14.68 -11.36 27.19
N SER A 125 13.35 -11.51 27.08
CA SER A 125 12.61 -11.28 25.83
C SER A 125 11.95 -9.91 25.75
N VAL A 126 11.84 -9.18 26.88
CA VAL A 126 11.31 -7.81 26.91
C VAL A 126 12.24 -6.86 26.14
N ILE A 127 11.66 -6.10 25.21
CA ILE A 127 12.31 -5.04 24.45
C ILE A 127 11.48 -3.75 24.50
N LEU A 128 12.04 -2.71 25.11
CA LEU A 128 11.41 -1.40 25.26
C LEU A 128 11.70 -0.52 24.03
N VAL A 129 10.67 0.10 23.46
CA VAL A 129 10.79 1.08 22.35
C VAL A 129 10.22 2.45 22.78
N PRO A 130 10.72 3.58 22.25
CA PRO A 130 10.20 4.89 22.64
C PRO A 130 8.76 5.09 22.16
N ASN A 131 8.03 5.99 22.80
CA ASN A 131 6.69 6.40 22.38
C ASN A 131 6.66 7.90 22.00
N PRO A 132 6.46 8.26 20.72
CA PRO A 132 6.35 7.38 19.55
C PRO A 132 7.72 6.81 19.13
N THR A 133 7.73 5.88 18.17
CA THR A 133 8.95 5.36 17.52
C THR A 133 8.70 5.16 16.02
N TRP A 134 9.72 4.74 15.26
CA TRP A 134 9.52 4.30 13.88
C TRP A 134 8.54 3.11 13.81
N SER A 135 7.49 3.25 13.01
CA SER A 135 6.34 2.33 12.90
C SER A 135 6.71 0.85 12.75
N ASN A 136 7.83 0.53 12.11
CA ASN A 136 8.27 -0.83 11.88
C ASN A 136 8.86 -1.52 13.13
N HIS A 137 9.25 -0.79 14.18
CA HIS A 137 9.89 -1.39 15.36
C HIS A 137 8.99 -2.43 16.07
N PRO A 138 7.77 -2.11 16.54
CA PRO A 138 6.93 -3.08 17.24
C PRO A 138 6.63 -4.38 16.47
N PRO A 139 6.20 -4.36 15.19
CA PRO A 139 5.93 -5.60 14.46
C PRO A 139 7.20 -6.39 14.14
N LEU A 140 8.33 -5.72 13.85
CA LEU A 140 9.60 -6.39 13.54
C LEU A 140 10.11 -7.24 14.71
N PHE A 141 10.08 -6.67 15.92
CA PHE A 141 10.53 -7.33 17.15
C PHE A 141 9.53 -8.39 17.64
N THR A 142 8.23 -8.09 17.58
CA THR A 142 7.17 -9.06 17.94
C THR A 142 7.25 -10.32 17.07
N LEU A 143 7.40 -10.14 15.75
CA LEU A 143 7.56 -11.26 14.81
C LEU A 143 8.89 -12.01 14.96
N ALA A 144 9.84 -11.52 15.77
CA ALA A 144 11.11 -12.20 16.05
C ALA A 144 11.06 -13.05 17.33
N GLY A 145 9.98 -12.94 18.12
CA GLY A 145 9.81 -13.63 19.41
C GLY A 145 10.14 -12.76 20.63
N LEU A 146 10.32 -11.45 20.47
CA LEU A 146 10.52 -10.51 21.57
C LEU A 146 9.19 -9.89 22.03
N SER A 147 9.07 -9.59 23.32
CA SER A 147 7.90 -8.93 23.92
C SER A 147 8.11 -7.42 23.91
N VAL A 148 7.34 -6.69 23.10
CA VAL A 148 7.52 -5.25 22.93
C VAL A 148 6.79 -4.47 24.03
N GLU A 149 7.54 -3.66 24.76
CA GLU A 149 7.04 -2.67 25.72
C GLU A 149 7.41 -1.25 25.26
N TYR A 150 6.81 -0.23 25.89
CA TYR A 150 7.01 1.17 25.50
C TYR A 150 7.52 2.02 26.68
N PHE A 151 8.36 3.02 26.38
CA PHE A 151 8.76 4.06 27.32
C PHE A 151 8.42 5.47 26.80
N ARG A 152 8.05 6.38 27.71
CA ARG A 152 7.77 7.79 27.38
C ARG A 152 8.98 8.45 26.72
N TYR A 153 8.73 9.23 25.67
CA TYR A 153 9.78 9.93 24.93
C TYR A 153 9.39 11.33 24.48
N TYR A 154 8.18 11.54 23.97
CA TYR A 154 7.73 12.82 23.41
C TYR A 154 6.50 13.37 24.14
N ASP A 155 6.53 14.66 24.49
CA ASP A 155 5.36 15.39 24.99
C ASP A 155 4.71 16.21 23.85
N PRO A 156 3.48 15.88 23.43
CA PRO A 156 2.76 16.65 22.41
C PRO A 156 2.45 18.10 22.79
N LYS A 157 2.43 18.46 24.09
CA LYS A 157 2.11 19.82 24.56
C LYS A 157 3.26 20.80 24.31
N THR A 158 4.48 20.41 24.69
CA THR A 158 5.71 21.17 24.42
C THR A 158 6.29 20.90 23.03
N ARG A 159 5.88 19.80 22.37
CA ARG A 159 6.49 19.25 21.14
C ARG A 159 7.98 18.90 21.33
N GLY A 160 8.35 18.57 22.57
CA GLY A 160 9.71 18.24 23.01
C GLY A 160 9.80 16.86 23.67
N ILE A 161 10.87 16.64 24.43
CA ILE A 161 11.16 15.36 25.09
C ILE A 161 10.47 15.25 26.47
N ASP A 162 9.75 14.15 26.73
CA ASP A 162 9.32 13.78 28.08
C ASP A 162 10.48 13.08 28.82
N PHE A 163 11.48 13.87 29.18
CA PHE A 163 12.72 13.36 29.75
C PHE A 163 12.52 12.74 31.14
N GLN A 164 11.61 13.30 31.95
CA GLN A 164 11.31 12.77 33.28
C GLN A 164 10.61 11.41 33.16
N GLY A 165 9.62 11.29 32.27
CA GLY A 165 8.93 10.02 32.05
C GLY A 165 9.84 8.94 31.46
N LEU A 166 10.75 9.32 30.56
CA LEU A 166 11.77 8.44 30.01
C LEU A 166 12.64 7.81 31.11
N LEU A 167 13.18 8.61 32.03
CA LEU A 167 14.02 8.10 33.12
C LEU A 167 13.23 7.23 34.12
N GLU A 168 11.96 7.57 34.38
CA GLU A 168 11.07 6.76 35.22
C GLU A 168 10.80 5.37 34.61
N ASP A 169 10.46 5.31 33.33
CA ASP A 169 10.09 4.07 32.66
C ASP A 169 11.29 3.14 32.48
N LEU A 170 12.45 3.67 32.05
CA LEU A 170 13.70 2.91 32.02
C LEU A 170 14.19 2.54 33.44
N GLY A 171 13.86 3.35 34.44
CA GLY A 171 14.08 3.06 35.86
C GLY A 171 13.17 1.96 36.42
N ALA A 172 12.00 1.74 35.82
CA ALA A 172 11.07 0.67 36.18
C ALA A 172 11.35 -0.66 35.45
N ALA A 173 12.01 -0.60 34.29
CA ALA A 173 12.22 -1.75 33.39
C ALA A 173 12.86 -2.99 34.06
N PRO A 174 12.47 -4.22 33.65
CA PRO A 174 13.06 -5.46 34.16
C PRO A 174 14.57 -5.53 33.88
N SER A 175 15.36 -5.99 34.86
CA SER A 175 16.81 -6.11 34.66
C SER A 175 17.13 -7.10 33.53
N GLY A 176 18.10 -6.74 32.69
CA GLY A 176 18.42 -7.47 31.45
C GLY A 176 17.53 -7.13 30.25
N ALA A 177 16.47 -6.32 30.37
CA ALA A 177 15.60 -5.99 29.24
C ALA A 177 16.35 -5.17 28.16
N ILE A 178 15.93 -5.36 26.92
CA ILE A 178 16.53 -4.70 25.75
C ILE A 178 15.92 -3.31 25.61
N VAL A 179 16.68 -2.28 25.24
CA VAL A 179 16.15 -0.92 25.04
C VAL A 179 16.55 -0.41 23.67
N VAL A 180 15.57 -0.07 22.83
CA VAL A 180 15.80 0.46 21.49
C VAL A 180 16.01 1.97 21.57
N LEU A 181 17.18 2.43 21.12
CA LEU A 181 17.59 3.82 21.16
C LEU A 181 17.91 4.30 19.75
N GLN A 182 17.30 5.39 19.28
CA GLN A 182 17.74 6.04 18.04
C GLN A 182 18.90 6.97 18.39
N ALA A 183 20.06 6.79 17.74
CA ALA A 183 21.30 7.47 18.15
C ALA A 183 21.29 8.98 17.86
N CYS A 184 20.58 9.39 16.81
CA CYS A 184 20.36 10.78 16.42
C CYS A 184 19.15 10.91 15.47
N ALA A 185 18.61 12.12 15.37
CA ALA A 185 17.45 12.49 14.53
C ALA A 185 16.24 11.56 14.70
N HIS A 186 15.84 11.33 15.95
CA HIS A 186 14.82 10.35 16.33
C HIS A 186 13.55 10.40 15.45
N ASN A 187 13.31 9.36 14.66
CA ASN A 187 12.15 9.21 13.78
C ASN A 187 10.94 8.69 14.60
N PRO A 188 9.77 9.37 14.62
CA PRO A 188 9.34 10.44 13.71
C PRO A 188 9.54 11.89 14.19
N THR A 189 9.99 12.11 15.44
CA THR A 189 9.91 13.42 16.13
C THR A 189 10.89 14.49 15.66
N GLY A 190 12.10 14.11 15.25
CA GLY A 190 13.22 15.06 15.07
C GLY A 190 13.67 15.72 16.38
N VAL A 191 13.40 15.09 17.53
CA VAL A 191 13.76 15.58 18.88
C VAL A 191 14.68 14.56 19.53
N ASP A 192 15.90 14.98 19.87
CA ASP A 192 16.91 14.16 20.57
C ASP A 192 17.20 14.75 21.98
N PRO A 193 17.59 13.93 22.97
CA PRO A 193 18.11 14.42 24.26
C PRO A 193 19.43 15.19 24.11
N THR A 194 19.73 16.09 25.06
CA THR A 194 21.07 16.69 25.18
C THR A 194 22.10 15.65 25.67
N LEU A 195 23.40 15.96 25.61
CA LEU A 195 24.45 15.05 26.10
C LEU A 195 24.33 14.78 27.61
N GLU A 196 23.95 15.80 28.38
CA GLU A 196 23.73 15.72 29.83
C GLU A 196 22.49 14.87 30.16
N GLN A 197 21.48 14.88 29.28
CA GLN A 197 20.32 13.99 29.36
C GLN A 197 20.70 12.56 28.97
N TRP A 198 21.45 12.36 27.88
CA TRP A 198 21.94 11.06 27.45
C TRP A 198 22.82 10.37 28.50
N GLU A 199 23.64 11.12 29.23
CA GLU A 199 24.44 10.59 30.34
C GLU A 199 23.56 10.03 31.46
N GLN A 200 22.49 10.73 31.84
CA GLN A 200 21.51 10.22 32.81
C GLN A 200 20.78 8.97 32.29
N ILE A 201 20.44 8.93 31.00
CA ILE A 201 19.85 7.74 30.35
C ILE A 201 20.82 6.56 30.42
N ARG A 202 22.11 6.78 30.14
CA ARG A 202 23.18 5.77 30.27
C ARG A 202 23.28 5.26 31.70
N GLN A 203 23.31 6.15 32.68
CA GLN A 203 23.35 5.77 34.10
C GLN A 203 22.15 4.91 34.50
N VAL A 204 20.93 5.23 34.05
CA VAL A 204 19.74 4.39 34.30
C VAL A 204 19.88 3.03 33.62
N VAL A 205 20.15 2.98 32.31
CA VAL A 205 20.38 1.73 31.54
C VAL A 205 21.41 0.83 32.21
N ARG A 206 22.55 1.38 32.63
CA ARG A 206 23.63 0.63 33.30
C ARG A 206 23.25 0.18 34.70
N SER A 207 22.62 1.04 35.52
CA SER A 207 22.17 0.67 36.87
C SER A 207 21.15 -0.48 36.88
N LYS A 208 20.32 -0.55 35.84
CA LYS A 208 19.30 -1.58 35.62
C LYS A 208 19.82 -2.79 34.84
N ARG A 209 21.05 -2.75 34.33
CA ARG A 209 21.67 -3.76 33.45
C ARG A 209 20.82 -4.03 32.20
N LEU A 210 20.28 -2.98 31.59
CA LEU A 210 19.53 -3.07 30.34
C LEU A 210 20.49 -3.15 29.15
N LEU A 211 20.09 -3.86 28.09
CA LEU A 211 20.89 -4.06 26.89
C LEU A 211 20.47 -3.07 25.79
N PRO A 212 21.25 -2.02 25.50
CA PRO A 212 20.90 -1.05 24.45
C PRO A 212 21.05 -1.67 23.05
N PHE A 213 20.02 -1.49 22.22
CA PHE A 213 20.00 -1.79 20.79
C PHE A 213 19.80 -0.49 20.01
N PHE A 214 20.86 0.05 19.44
CA PHE A 214 20.84 1.31 18.71
C PHE A 214 20.32 1.14 17.28
N ASP A 215 19.36 1.96 16.86
CA ASP A 215 19.11 2.24 15.44
C ASP A 215 19.91 3.50 15.04
N SER A 216 20.82 3.32 14.09
CA SER A 216 21.72 4.35 13.56
C SER A 216 21.46 4.52 12.06
N ALA A 217 20.21 4.88 11.75
CA ALA A 217 19.77 5.14 10.38
C ALA A 217 20.18 6.53 9.85
N TYR A 218 20.57 7.47 10.71
CA TYR A 218 20.75 8.89 10.38
C TYR A 218 22.13 9.46 10.77
N GLN A 219 23.14 8.61 11.00
CA GLN A 219 24.49 9.06 11.39
C GLN A 219 25.08 10.04 10.36
N GLY A 220 25.41 11.25 10.81
CA GLY A 220 25.92 12.38 10.02
C GLY A 220 24.84 13.29 9.44
N PHE A 221 23.56 12.90 9.52
CA PHE A 221 22.41 13.63 8.97
C PHE A 221 21.71 14.54 9.99
N ALA A 222 22.02 14.44 11.29
CA ALA A 222 21.44 15.27 12.34
C ALA A 222 22.25 16.55 12.56
N SER A 223 23.58 16.44 12.68
CA SER A 223 24.48 17.58 12.87
C SER A 223 25.45 17.88 11.70
N GLY A 224 25.45 17.08 10.62
CA GLY A 224 26.47 17.19 9.58
C GLY A 224 27.85 16.67 10.00
N SER A 225 27.93 15.88 11.09
CA SER A 225 29.15 15.25 11.60
C SER A 225 28.87 13.81 12.01
N LEU A 226 29.60 12.87 11.42
CA LEU A 226 29.49 11.43 11.70
C LEU A 226 29.87 11.08 13.13
N ASP A 227 30.82 11.81 13.72
CA ASP A 227 31.31 11.57 15.08
C ASP A 227 30.36 12.10 16.14
N ARG A 228 29.80 13.32 15.95
CA ARG A 228 28.82 13.90 16.87
C ARG A 228 27.53 13.09 16.88
N ASP A 229 27.06 12.67 15.71
CA ASP A 229 25.85 11.84 15.56
C ASP A 229 26.05 10.38 16.04
N ALA A 230 27.30 9.96 16.31
CA ALA A 230 27.63 8.67 16.93
C ALA A 230 28.08 8.78 18.40
N GLN A 231 28.23 10.00 18.93
CA GLN A 231 28.81 10.25 20.26
C GLN A 231 28.05 9.52 21.38
N VAL A 232 26.72 9.40 21.27
CA VAL A 232 25.88 8.65 22.20
C VAL A 232 26.24 7.16 22.20
N ILE A 233 26.43 6.54 21.03
CA ILE A 233 26.81 5.12 20.94
C ILE A 233 28.19 4.91 21.57
N ARG A 234 29.15 5.78 21.25
CA ARG A 234 30.53 5.71 21.79
C ARG A 234 30.54 5.86 23.31
N MET A 235 29.80 6.82 23.87
CA MET A 235 29.63 6.99 25.32
C MET A 235 29.10 5.73 26.04
N PHE A 236 28.26 4.93 25.39
CA PHE A 236 27.81 3.63 25.92
C PHE A 236 28.83 2.49 25.69
N VAL A 237 29.78 2.60 24.77
CA VAL A 237 30.80 1.56 24.51
C VAL A 237 32.09 1.82 25.30
N ASP A 238 32.44 3.08 25.51
CA ASP A 238 33.62 3.53 26.26
C ASP A 238 33.48 3.26 27.77
N ASP A 239 32.24 3.05 28.28
CA ASP A 239 32.00 2.54 29.64
C ASP A 239 32.19 1.03 29.80
N GLY A 240 32.57 0.35 28.71
CA GLY A 240 32.85 -1.09 28.64
C GLY A 240 31.61 -1.95 28.35
N GLY A 241 30.39 -1.42 28.50
CA GLY A 241 29.17 -2.21 28.43
C GLY A 241 28.78 -2.68 27.02
N GLU A 242 28.07 -3.81 26.98
CA GLU A 242 27.60 -4.43 25.74
C GLU A 242 26.46 -3.63 25.07
N CYS A 243 26.36 -3.76 23.74
CA CYS A 243 25.31 -3.16 22.92
C CYS A 243 25.14 -3.86 21.57
N LEU A 244 23.98 -3.68 20.93
CA LEU A 244 23.76 -3.95 19.51
C LEU A 244 23.56 -2.62 18.76
N ILE A 245 23.99 -2.55 17.51
CA ILE A 245 23.93 -1.34 16.67
C ILE A 245 23.53 -1.74 15.24
N ALA A 246 22.37 -1.27 14.78
CA ALA A 246 21.92 -1.39 13.40
C ALA A 246 22.28 -0.12 12.61
N GLN A 247 23.15 -0.25 11.61
CA GLN A 247 23.57 0.85 10.73
C GLN A 247 22.86 0.76 9.37
N SER A 248 22.54 1.91 8.76
CA SER A 248 21.97 1.95 7.40
C SER A 248 22.65 3.01 6.53
N PHE A 249 23.24 2.59 5.42
CA PHE A 249 23.89 3.49 4.45
C PHE A 249 22.90 4.14 3.46
N ALA A 250 21.60 3.90 3.65
CA ALA A 250 20.55 4.39 2.77
C ALA A 250 20.43 5.92 2.76
N LYS A 251 20.62 6.59 3.91
CA LYS A 251 20.49 8.05 4.02
C LYS A 251 21.81 8.77 3.84
N ASN A 252 22.80 8.45 4.67
CA ASN A 252 24.10 9.13 4.67
C ASN A 252 24.94 8.93 3.39
N MET A 253 24.74 7.86 2.62
CA MET A 253 25.36 7.64 1.30
C MET A 253 24.33 7.59 0.14
N GLY A 254 23.05 7.85 0.39
CA GLY A 254 21.99 7.79 -0.64
C GLY A 254 21.65 6.38 -1.18
N LEU A 255 22.16 5.31 -0.56
CA LEU A 255 22.06 3.93 -1.06
C LEU A 255 20.70 3.26 -0.74
N TYR A 256 19.59 3.95 -1.02
CA TYR A 256 18.23 3.54 -0.66
C TYR A 256 17.80 2.19 -1.27
N ALA A 257 18.16 1.99 -2.54
CA ALA A 257 17.79 0.81 -3.34
C ALA A 257 18.74 -0.38 -3.15
N GLU A 258 20.01 -0.14 -2.85
CA GLU A 258 21.04 -1.17 -2.61
C GLU A 258 20.79 -2.00 -1.34
N ARG A 259 19.85 -1.56 -0.48
CA ARG A 259 19.48 -2.22 0.79
C ARG A 259 20.70 -2.63 1.63
N ILE A 260 21.72 -1.79 1.69
CA ILE A 260 22.94 -2.06 2.46
C ILE A 260 22.85 -1.50 3.89
N GLY A 261 23.33 -2.28 4.85
CA GLY A 261 23.42 -1.97 6.28
C GLY A 261 24.34 -2.95 7.00
N ALA A 262 24.59 -2.71 8.27
CA ALA A 262 25.42 -3.57 9.11
C ALA A 262 24.76 -3.76 10.48
N LEU A 263 24.90 -4.96 11.05
CA LEU A 263 24.67 -5.21 12.47
C LEU A 263 26.03 -5.31 13.15
N THR A 264 26.31 -4.38 14.05
CA THR A 264 27.50 -4.38 14.90
C THR A 264 27.08 -4.72 16.34
N ILE A 265 27.78 -5.67 16.97
CA ILE A 265 27.50 -6.15 18.34
C ILE A 265 28.79 -6.01 19.16
N VAL A 266 28.70 -5.27 20.26
CA VAL A 266 29.79 -5.09 21.23
C VAL A 266 29.57 -6.05 22.39
N CYS A 267 30.54 -6.94 22.62
CA CYS A 267 30.49 -8.01 23.61
C CYS A 267 31.40 -7.73 24.82
N GLU A 268 31.34 -8.59 25.85
CA GLU A 268 32.23 -8.56 27.00
C GLU A 268 33.69 -8.94 26.65
N SER A 269 33.92 -9.83 25.67
CA SER A 269 35.27 -10.34 25.33
C SER A 269 35.40 -10.88 23.90
N GLU A 270 36.64 -11.06 23.42
CA GLU A 270 36.96 -11.75 22.13
C GLU A 270 36.42 -13.19 22.08
N ASP A 271 36.24 -13.86 23.22
CA ASP A 271 35.67 -15.21 23.28
C ASP A 271 34.14 -15.21 23.15
N VAL A 272 33.46 -14.26 23.81
CA VAL A 272 32.03 -14.03 23.61
C VAL A 272 31.75 -13.59 22.17
N ALA A 273 32.54 -12.67 21.61
CA ALA A 273 32.42 -12.21 20.23
C ALA A 273 32.46 -13.37 19.22
N ARG A 274 33.44 -14.29 19.33
CA ARG A 274 33.51 -15.47 18.45
C ARG A 274 32.27 -16.38 18.57
N LYS A 275 31.73 -16.56 19.77
CA LYS A 275 30.47 -17.31 20.00
C LYS A 275 29.28 -16.60 19.35
N VAL A 276 29.11 -15.30 19.58
CA VAL A 276 28.06 -14.47 18.98
C VAL A 276 28.10 -14.54 17.45
N GLN A 277 29.27 -14.34 16.83
CA GLN A 277 29.43 -14.41 15.37
C GLN A 277 28.94 -15.74 14.80
N SER A 278 29.27 -16.87 15.44
CA SER A 278 28.82 -18.19 14.99
C SER A 278 27.29 -18.38 15.02
N GLN A 279 26.60 -17.79 15.99
CA GLN A 279 25.13 -17.87 16.09
C GLN A 279 24.44 -16.94 15.08
N VAL A 280 24.95 -15.71 14.91
CA VAL A 280 24.37 -14.77 13.94
C VAL A 280 24.56 -15.25 12.51
N ILE A 281 25.69 -15.90 12.18
CA ILE A 281 25.91 -16.54 10.88
C ILE A 281 24.86 -17.62 10.57
N LEU A 282 24.41 -18.40 11.56
CA LEU A 282 23.32 -19.37 11.35
C LEU A 282 22.00 -18.67 10.99
N ILE A 283 21.66 -17.57 11.66
CA ILE A 283 20.45 -16.77 11.38
C ILE A 283 20.50 -16.22 9.95
N VAL A 284 21.63 -15.59 9.56
CA VAL A 284 21.84 -15.09 8.20
C VAL A 284 21.70 -16.20 7.16
N ARG A 285 22.31 -17.36 7.41
CA ARG A 285 22.26 -18.53 6.51
C ARG A 285 20.83 -18.96 6.19
N TYR A 286 19.92 -18.91 7.16
CA TYR A 286 18.52 -19.30 6.96
C TYR A 286 17.62 -18.15 6.47
N MET A 287 17.96 -16.89 6.75
CA MET A 287 17.17 -15.73 6.31
C MET A 287 17.42 -15.32 4.86
N TYR A 288 18.69 -15.27 4.42
CA TYR A 288 19.05 -14.80 3.08
C TYR A 288 20.35 -15.42 2.51
N LEU A 289 20.86 -16.49 3.14
CA LEU A 289 22.11 -17.19 2.82
C LEU A 289 23.37 -16.31 2.93
N CYS A 290 23.58 -15.37 2.01
CA CYS A 290 24.73 -14.46 1.97
C CYS A 290 24.31 -13.08 1.42
N PRO A 291 24.87 -11.96 1.91
CA PRO A 291 24.39 -10.62 1.57
C PRO A 291 24.92 -10.09 0.22
N PRO A 292 24.18 -9.21 -0.50
CA PRO A 292 24.60 -8.67 -1.80
C PRO A 292 25.89 -7.82 -1.74
N THR A 293 26.85 -8.08 -2.63
CA THR A 293 28.20 -7.48 -2.56
C THR A 293 28.31 -6.04 -3.07
N HIS A 294 27.33 -5.53 -3.85
CA HIS A 294 27.49 -4.27 -4.59
C HIS A 294 27.52 -3.03 -3.69
N GLY A 295 26.42 -2.69 -3.01
CA GLY A 295 26.38 -1.60 -2.04
C GLY A 295 27.47 -1.69 -0.95
N ALA A 296 27.82 -2.90 -0.49
CA ALA A 296 28.92 -3.10 0.45
C ALA A 296 30.29 -2.75 -0.14
N SER A 297 30.51 -3.03 -1.43
CA SER A 297 31.73 -2.62 -2.14
C SER A 297 31.81 -1.10 -2.28
N ILE A 298 30.69 -0.44 -2.62
CA ILE A 298 30.63 1.04 -2.74
C ILE A 298 31.02 1.70 -1.42
N VAL A 299 30.39 1.29 -0.31
CA VAL A 299 30.72 1.76 1.04
C VAL A 299 32.19 1.48 1.37
N THR A 300 32.71 0.30 1.02
CA THR A 300 34.11 -0.07 1.27
C THR A 300 35.10 0.83 0.53
N THR A 301 34.87 1.11 -0.77
CA THR A 301 35.75 1.99 -1.56
C THR A 301 35.82 3.39 -0.94
N ILE A 302 34.66 3.97 -0.60
CA ILE A 302 34.56 5.31 0.00
C ILE A 302 35.25 5.36 1.38
N LEU A 303 35.01 4.37 2.24
CA LEU A 303 35.57 4.34 3.59
C LEU A 303 37.05 3.92 3.66
N LYS A 304 37.62 3.34 2.59
CA LYS A 304 39.06 3.02 2.49
C LYS A 304 39.90 4.21 2.00
N ASN A 305 39.38 4.97 1.05
CA ASN A 305 40.11 6.05 0.39
C ASN A 305 39.93 7.36 1.17
N SER A 306 41.03 7.96 1.67
CA SER A 306 41.00 9.19 2.46
C SER A 306 40.29 10.34 1.75
N ASP A 307 40.51 10.45 0.44
CA ASP A 307 40.08 11.60 -0.34
C ASP A 307 38.59 11.46 -0.66
N MET A 308 38.14 10.24 -0.97
CA MET A 308 36.71 9.93 -1.09
C MET A 308 35.98 10.02 0.25
N TYR A 309 36.59 9.62 1.37
CA TYR A 309 36.01 9.83 2.69
C TYR A 309 35.81 11.32 2.98
N ASN A 310 36.82 12.15 2.68
CA ASN A 310 36.73 13.60 2.83
C ASN A 310 35.64 14.19 1.92
N ASP A 311 35.65 13.86 0.62
CA ASP A 311 34.61 14.27 -0.34
C ASP A 311 33.20 13.89 0.15
N TRP A 312 33.04 12.66 0.61
CA TRP A 312 31.77 12.17 1.19
C TRP A 312 31.36 12.98 2.41
N THR A 313 32.26 13.30 3.34
CA THR A 313 31.92 14.12 4.52
C THR A 313 31.52 15.55 4.14
N ILE A 314 32.09 16.10 3.07
CA ILE A 314 31.73 17.42 2.52
C ILE A 314 30.34 17.37 1.88
N GLU A 315 30.06 16.38 1.03
CA GLU A 315 28.72 16.17 0.45
C GLU A 315 27.66 15.93 1.54
N LEU A 316 27.98 15.12 2.55
CA LEU A 316 27.14 14.81 3.70
C LEU A 316 26.84 16.03 4.56
N LYS A 317 27.84 16.86 4.86
CA LYS A 317 27.62 18.14 5.54
C LYS A 317 26.76 19.07 4.69
N GLY A 318 26.99 19.13 3.37
CA GLY A 318 26.15 19.90 2.45
C GLY A 318 24.68 19.44 2.43
N MET A 319 24.42 18.14 2.59
CA MET A 319 23.06 17.62 2.76
C MET A 319 22.42 18.06 4.09
N ALA A 320 23.16 18.00 5.19
CA ALA A 320 22.68 18.44 6.51
C ALA A 320 22.43 19.96 6.56
N ASP A 321 23.37 20.76 6.06
CA ASP A 321 23.27 22.22 5.96
C ASP A 321 22.06 22.63 5.11
N ARG A 322 21.80 21.93 4.00
CA ARG A 322 20.59 22.16 3.18
C ARG A 322 19.33 21.82 3.96
N ILE A 323 19.25 20.72 4.70
CA ILE A 323 18.07 20.40 5.54
C ILE A 323 17.79 21.50 6.55
N ILE A 324 18.83 22.01 7.23
CA ILE A 324 18.72 23.13 8.17
C ILE A 324 18.21 24.39 7.46
N SER A 325 18.73 24.69 6.27
CA SER A 325 18.26 25.81 5.45
C SER A 325 16.80 25.65 4.99
N MET A 326 16.37 24.43 4.62
CA MET A 326 14.98 24.16 4.23
C MET A 326 14.01 24.33 5.40
N ARG A 327 14.42 23.95 6.63
CA ARG A 327 13.64 24.20 7.86
C ARG A 327 13.44 25.70 8.08
N GLN A 328 14.52 26.48 8.01
CA GLN A 328 14.48 27.94 8.20
C GLN A 328 13.61 28.62 7.13
N GLN A 329 13.86 28.34 5.85
CA GLN A 329 13.11 28.92 4.73
C GLN A 329 11.61 28.55 4.78
N LEU A 330 11.26 27.33 5.18
CA LEU A 330 9.85 26.92 5.34
C LEU A 330 9.17 27.67 6.48
N PHE A 331 9.83 27.80 7.63
CA PHE A 331 9.32 28.57 8.77
C PHE A 331 9.06 30.04 8.39
N GLU A 332 10.03 30.69 7.75
CA GLU A 332 9.91 32.07 7.25
C GLU A 332 8.80 32.20 6.20
N ALA A 333 8.70 31.27 5.24
CA ALA A 333 7.68 31.29 4.19
C ALA A 333 6.25 31.09 4.73
N ILE A 334 6.08 30.31 5.81
CA ILE A 334 4.79 30.13 6.50
C ILE A 334 4.42 31.40 7.29
N GLN A 335 5.38 32.00 8.00
CA GLN A 335 5.17 33.26 8.74
C GLN A 335 4.86 34.45 7.81
N ALA A 336 5.56 34.59 6.69
CA ALA A 336 5.36 35.68 5.73
C ALA A 336 3.95 35.69 5.10
N ARG A 337 3.26 34.54 5.10
CA ARG A 337 1.87 34.39 4.65
C ARG A 337 0.83 34.68 5.75
N GLY A 338 1.26 35.00 6.97
CA GLY A 338 0.36 35.22 8.10
C GLY A 338 -0.36 33.95 8.58
N THR A 339 0.19 32.77 8.28
CA THR A 339 -0.41 31.47 8.60
C THR A 339 -0.49 31.28 10.13
N PRO A 340 -1.67 31.00 10.71
CA PRO A 340 -1.85 31.02 12.16
C PRO A 340 -1.13 29.87 12.88
N GLY A 341 -0.82 30.07 14.16
CA GLY A 341 -0.21 29.09 15.07
C GLY A 341 1.30 29.26 15.31
N ASP A 342 1.87 28.49 16.25
CA ASP A 342 3.33 28.43 16.46
C ASP A 342 3.99 27.35 15.59
N TRP A 343 4.81 27.82 14.66
CA TRP A 343 5.58 27.02 13.71
C TRP A 343 7.06 26.87 14.12
N SER A 344 7.50 27.46 15.23
CA SER A 344 8.91 27.48 15.66
C SER A 344 9.51 26.10 15.98
N HIS A 345 8.67 25.09 16.16
CA HIS A 345 9.08 23.68 16.28
C HIS A 345 9.84 23.18 15.03
N ILE A 346 9.54 23.70 13.84
CA ILE A 346 10.23 23.36 12.58
C ILE A 346 11.75 23.61 12.64
N ILE A 347 12.17 24.68 13.32
CA ILE A 347 13.59 25.07 13.45
C ILE A 347 14.24 24.61 14.77
N LYS A 348 13.44 24.14 15.73
CA LYS A 348 13.92 23.50 16.98
C LYS A 348 14.19 22.00 16.81
N GLN A 349 13.46 21.34 15.90
CA GLN A 349 13.65 19.94 15.53
C GLN A 349 14.78 19.77 14.50
N ILE A 350 15.47 18.62 14.54
CA ILE A 350 16.67 18.33 13.75
C ILE A 350 16.49 17.12 12.81
N GLY A 351 17.46 16.91 11.91
CA GLY A 351 17.46 15.81 10.96
C GLY A 351 16.32 15.87 9.92
N MET A 352 16.00 14.72 9.32
CA MET A 352 15.13 14.65 8.13
C MET A 352 13.64 14.92 8.38
N PHE A 353 13.11 14.67 9.58
CA PHE A 353 11.66 14.64 9.84
C PHE A 353 11.18 15.76 10.75
N SER A 354 9.96 16.23 10.51
CA SER A 354 9.29 17.17 11.39
C SER A 354 7.79 16.91 11.35
N PHE A 355 7.14 16.89 12.51
CA PHE A 355 5.70 17.02 12.59
C PHE A 355 5.31 18.45 12.23
N THR A 356 4.45 18.64 11.23
CA THR A 356 3.94 19.98 10.87
C THR A 356 2.88 20.51 11.83
N GLY A 357 2.28 19.64 12.65
CA GLY A 357 1.06 19.96 13.40
C GLY A 357 -0.21 20.03 12.53
N LEU A 358 -0.14 19.71 11.24
CA LEU A 358 -1.32 19.53 10.40
C LEU A 358 -2.08 18.27 10.81
N ASN A 359 -3.35 18.41 11.17
CA ASN A 359 -4.27 17.28 11.32
C ASN A 359 -4.62 16.65 9.96
N GLU A 360 -5.41 15.57 10.01
CA GLU A 360 -5.90 14.83 8.83
C GLU A 360 -6.17 15.68 7.60
N LYS A 361 -7.07 16.66 7.75
CA LYS A 361 -7.88 17.14 6.64
C LYS A 361 -7.05 18.04 5.76
N HIS A 362 -6.18 18.81 6.42
CA HIS A 362 -5.08 19.48 5.77
C HIS A 362 -4.21 18.46 5.02
N VAL A 363 -3.64 17.44 5.66
CA VAL A 363 -2.79 16.42 4.98
C VAL A 363 -3.50 15.76 3.78
N ARG A 364 -4.82 15.53 3.87
CA ARG A 364 -5.67 14.97 2.80
C ARG A 364 -5.82 15.94 1.62
N LEU A 365 -6.06 17.22 1.92
CA LEU A 365 -6.28 18.28 0.95
C LEU A 365 -4.96 18.83 0.35
N MET A 366 -3.85 18.80 1.11
CA MET A 366 -2.47 18.98 0.62
C MET A 366 -2.23 18.03 -0.57
N ALA A 367 -2.56 16.75 -0.37
CA ALA A 367 -2.35 15.69 -1.34
C ALA A 367 -3.30 15.80 -2.54
N LYS A 368 -4.54 16.25 -2.32
CA LYS A 368 -5.58 16.31 -3.36
C LYS A 368 -5.44 17.51 -4.30
N GLU A 369 -5.10 18.69 -3.76
CA GLU A 369 -5.28 19.97 -4.48
C GLU A 369 -3.98 20.68 -4.82
N TYR A 370 -2.92 20.46 -4.02
CA TYR A 370 -1.59 21.04 -4.25
C TYR A 370 -0.58 19.96 -4.62
N HIS A 371 -1.04 18.72 -4.74
CA HIS A 371 -0.25 17.53 -5.06
C HIS A 371 0.88 17.28 -4.05
N ILE A 372 0.68 17.64 -2.77
CA ILE A 372 1.68 17.55 -1.70
C ILE A 372 1.35 16.42 -0.72
N TYR A 373 2.20 15.40 -0.71
CA TYR A 373 1.95 14.14 -0.04
C TYR A 373 2.86 13.97 1.18
N MET A 374 2.28 13.91 2.39
CA MET A 374 2.98 13.67 3.66
C MET A 374 2.24 12.64 4.50
N THR A 375 2.88 12.06 5.52
CA THR A 375 2.24 11.00 6.31
C THR A 375 1.09 11.52 7.16
N ASP A 376 0.27 10.58 7.60
CA ASP A 376 -1.11 10.85 7.98
C ASP A 376 -1.24 11.51 9.37
N ASP A 377 -0.17 11.38 10.15
CA ASP A 377 0.23 12.09 11.36
C ASP A 377 0.74 13.54 11.14
N GLY A 378 0.79 14.01 9.89
CA GLY A 378 1.34 15.31 9.51
C GLY A 378 2.87 15.39 9.49
N ARG A 379 3.59 14.27 9.52
CA ARG A 379 5.07 14.23 9.56
C ARG A 379 5.68 14.32 8.15
N ILE A 380 6.36 15.43 7.86
CA ILE A 380 7.07 15.68 6.60
C ILE A 380 8.54 15.29 6.64
N SER A 381 9.07 14.90 5.48
CA SER A 381 10.49 14.76 5.17
C SER A 381 11.03 16.09 4.63
N MET A 382 11.77 16.84 5.44
CA MET A 382 12.43 18.10 5.05
C MET A 382 13.46 17.89 3.92
N ALA A 383 14.00 16.68 3.82
CA ALA A 383 14.91 16.27 2.75
C ALA A 383 14.24 16.15 1.37
N GLY A 384 12.91 16.28 1.30
CA GLY A 384 12.15 16.41 0.05
C GLY A 384 11.99 17.85 -0.46
N LEU A 385 12.47 18.86 0.27
CA LEU A 385 12.25 20.29 -0.01
C LEU A 385 13.37 20.93 -0.83
N SER A 386 13.04 22.00 -1.55
CA SER A 386 13.96 22.87 -2.29
C SER A 386 13.47 24.33 -2.23
N PRO A 387 14.32 25.35 -2.47
CA PRO A 387 13.88 26.75 -2.53
C PRO A 387 12.77 27.02 -3.56
N LYS A 388 12.67 26.17 -4.58
CA LYS A 388 11.61 26.20 -5.62
C LYS A 388 10.27 25.65 -5.12
N THR A 389 10.30 24.66 -4.22
CA THR A 389 9.10 23.97 -3.70
C THR A 389 8.64 24.51 -2.35
N ILE A 390 9.48 25.24 -1.61
CA ILE A 390 9.10 25.88 -0.34
C ILE A 390 8.01 26.95 -0.52
N PRO A 391 8.03 27.83 -1.54
CA PRO A 391 6.91 28.73 -1.82
C PRO A 391 5.61 27.95 -2.05
N GLN A 392 5.62 26.97 -2.96
CA GLN A 392 4.46 26.09 -3.21
C GLN A 392 4.00 25.38 -1.93
N LEU A 393 4.90 24.87 -1.09
CA LEU A 393 4.54 24.21 0.16
C LEU A 393 3.96 25.18 1.17
N ALA A 394 4.46 26.40 1.27
CA ALA A 394 3.94 27.42 2.18
C ALA A 394 2.62 28.01 1.66
N ASP A 395 2.48 28.22 0.35
CA ASP A 395 1.22 28.58 -0.31
C ASP A 395 0.19 27.46 -0.18
N ALA A 396 0.61 26.20 -0.27
CA ALA A 396 -0.24 25.05 -0.03
C ALA A 396 -0.58 24.92 1.45
N ILE A 397 0.35 24.97 2.41
CA ILE A 397 0.00 24.94 3.84
C ILE A 397 -1.00 26.07 4.17
N HIS A 398 -0.80 27.26 3.59
CA HIS A 398 -1.69 28.41 3.75
C HIS A 398 -3.04 28.28 3.01
N ALA A 399 -3.11 27.59 1.86
CA ALA A 399 -4.31 27.51 1.01
C ALA A 399 -4.94 26.11 0.90
N VAL A 400 -4.38 25.12 1.57
CA VAL A 400 -5.00 23.86 2.04
C VAL A 400 -5.71 24.10 3.37
N ILE A 401 -5.41 25.22 4.00
CA ILE A 401 -6.36 25.92 4.84
C ILE A 401 -7.51 26.55 3.95
N PHE A 402 -7.62 26.25 2.61
CA PHE A 402 -8.68 26.65 1.61
C PHE A 402 -9.21 25.65 0.48
N ALA A 403 -8.57 25.41 -0.72
CA ALA A 403 -9.24 24.98 -2.02
C ALA A 403 -8.46 23.94 -2.96
N TYR A 404 -8.83 23.43 -4.19
CA TYR A 404 -9.98 23.65 -5.14
C TYR A 404 -10.04 23.14 -6.67
N ARG A 405 -9.01 22.93 -7.57
CA ARG A 405 -9.22 22.96 -9.11
C ARG A 405 -8.27 22.29 -10.21
N ASP A 406 -8.76 21.26 -10.95
CA ASP A 406 -8.73 20.86 -12.45
C ASP A 406 -7.46 20.65 -13.41
N ASP A 407 -7.65 19.97 -14.61
CA ASP A 407 -6.64 19.43 -15.61
C ASP A 407 -6.88 19.69 -17.17
N PRO A 408 -5.89 19.53 -18.12
CA PRO A 408 -6.13 19.58 -19.61
C PRO A 408 -5.27 18.68 -20.60
N SER A 409 -5.83 18.07 -21.68
CA SER A 409 -5.13 17.52 -22.91
C SER A 409 -6.08 17.09 -24.08
N PRO A 410 -5.78 17.25 -25.41
CA PRO A 410 -6.87 17.48 -26.41
C PRO A 410 -7.52 16.33 -27.23
N VAL A 411 -6.82 15.38 -27.90
CA VAL A 411 -7.45 14.48 -28.93
C VAL A 411 -7.11 12.97 -28.86
N LYS A 412 -6.60 12.49 -27.73
CA LYS A 412 -6.19 11.08 -27.54
C LYS A 412 -7.36 10.19 -27.10
N LEU A 413 -7.54 9.01 -27.71
CA LEU A 413 -8.62 8.07 -27.37
C LEU A 413 -8.08 6.74 -26.81
N ASN A 414 -8.31 6.51 -25.52
CA ASN A 414 -7.96 5.27 -24.83
C ASN A 414 -9.26 4.52 -24.45
N LEU A 415 -9.48 3.36 -25.07
CA LEU A 415 -10.66 2.50 -24.87
C LEU A 415 -10.36 1.26 -24.02
N SER A 416 -9.12 1.07 -23.54
CA SER A 416 -8.73 0.01 -22.62
C SER A 416 -8.92 0.41 -21.14
N ALA A 417 -8.93 1.70 -20.84
CA ALA A 417 -9.21 2.23 -19.52
C ALA A 417 -10.67 1.94 -19.10
N GLY A 418 -10.85 1.03 -18.14
CA GLY A 418 -12.14 0.65 -17.57
C GLY A 418 -12.79 1.70 -16.66
N ALA A 419 -12.60 2.99 -16.95
CA ALA A 419 -13.16 4.12 -16.22
C ALA A 419 -14.17 4.88 -17.07
N TYR A 420 -15.28 5.28 -16.47
CA TYR A 420 -16.32 6.08 -17.13
C TYR A 420 -15.84 7.51 -17.38
N ARG A 421 -16.04 8.02 -18.61
CA ARG A 421 -15.56 9.33 -19.06
C ARG A 421 -16.69 10.22 -19.60
N THR A 422 -16.50 11.53 -19.52
CA THR A 422 -17.38 12.55 -20.14
C THR A 422 -17.16 12.62 -21.67
N GLU A 423 -17.92 13.46 -22.39
CA GLU A 423 -17.73 13.65 -23.84
C GLU A 423 -16.36 14.29 -24.19
N GLU A 424 -15.70 14.90 -23.20
CA GLU A 424 -14.37 15.53 -23.23
C GLU A 424 -13.24 14.54 -22.86
N GLY A 425 -13.59 13.29 -22.54
CA GLY A 425 -12.61 12.25 -22.19
C GLY A 425 -12.05 12.33 -20.77
N LYS A 426 -12.41 13.34 -19.95
CA LYS A 426 -12.08 13.37 -18.52
C LYS A 426 -12.86 12.28 -17.76
N PRO A 427 -12.31 11.70 -16.66
CA PRO A 427 -13.09 10.83 -15.77
C PRO A 427 -14.30 11.57 -15.21
N LEU A 428 -15.48 10.93 -15.16
CA LEU A 428 -16.63 11.54 -14.50
C LEU A 428 -16.52 11.36 -12.98
N VAL A 429 -16.41 12.48 -12.26
CA VAL A 429 -16.76 12.56 -10.83
C VAL A 429 -18.21 13.00 -10.74
N LEU A 430 -19.01 12.25 -9.97
CA LEU A 430 -20.45 12.51 -9.75
C LEU A 430 -20.64 13.75 -8.87
N GLU A 431 -21.72 14.50 -9.06
CA GLU A 431 -21.98 15.71 -8.26
C GLU A 431 -22.35 15.37 -6.82
N VAL A 432 -23.10 14.28 -6.61
CA VAL A 432 -23.31 13.69 -5.29
C VAL A 432 -22.00 13.30 -4.60
N VAL A 433 -21.00 12.85 -5.37
CA VAL A 433 -19.66 12.55 -4.84
C VAL A 433 -18.93 13.83 -4.49
N ARG A 434 -18.97 14.88 -5.33
CA ARG A 434 -18.43 16.21 -4.96
C ARG A 434 -19.08 16.76 -3.69
N ARG A 435 -20.40 16.62 -3.53
CA ARG A 435 -21.14 17.01 -2.32
C ARG A 435 -20.74 16.17 -1.10
N ALA A 436 -20.53 14.86 -1.25
CA ALA A 436 -20.00 14.02 -0.18
C ALA A 436 -18.58 14.41 0.21
N GLU A 437 -17.70 14.65 -0.77
CA GLU A 437 -16.34 15.13 -0.53
C GLU A 437 -16.31 16.51 0.14
N GLN A 438 -17.19 17.44 -0.25
CA GLN A 438 -17.36 18.74 0.41
C GLN A 438 -17.84 18.59 1.85
N GLN A 439 -18.85 17.75 2.11
CA GLN A 439 -19.29 17.46 3.48
C GLN A 439 -18.16 16.86 4.32
N LEU A 440 -17.38 15.93 3.76
CA LEU A 440 -16.28 15.27 4.46
C LEU A 440 -15.00 16.11 4.58
N ALA A 441 -14.81 17.14 3.75
CA ALA A 441 -13.74 18.12 3.91
C ALA A 441 -14.11 19.21 4.93
N ASN A 442 -15.39 19.62 4.95
CA ASN A 442 -15.94 20.60 5.89
C ASN A 442 -16.24 20.00 7.27
N ASP A 443 -16.42 18.68 7.38
CA ASP A 443 -16.50 17.96 8.64
C ASP A 443 -15.15 18.05 9.36
N LEU A 444 -15.02 19.02 10.27
CA LEU A 444 -13.80 19.23 11.05
C LEU A 444 -13.52 18.13 12.11
N SER A 445 -14.35 17.08 12.25
CA SER A 445 -14.17 16.05 13.29
C SER A 445 -13.24 14.89 12.92
N ARG A 446 -13.20 14.43 11.66
CA ARG A 446 -12.44 13.25 11.20
C ARG A 446 -10.93 13.27 11.54
N ASP A 447 -10.30 12.10 11.60
CA ASP A 447 -8.84 11.94 11.69
C ASP A 447 -8.30 10.88 10.72
N LYS A 448 -6.97 10.87 10.52
CA LYS A 448 -6.26 10.14 9.46
C LYS A 448 -5.60 8.86 9.96
N GLU A 449 -5.85 8.53 11.22
CA GLU A 449 -5.35 7.34 11.89
C GLU A 449 -5.80 6.06 11.16
N TYR A 450 -5.18 4.96 11.54
CA TYR A 450 -5.57 3.64 11.07
C TYR A 450 -7.04 3.33 11.38
N PRO A 451 -7.87 2.94 10.40
CA PRO A 451 -9.19 2.43 10.68
C PRO A 451 -9.15 1.06 11.37
N PRO A 452 -10.31 0.55 11.81
CA PRO A 452 -10.48 -0.85 12.11
C PRO A 452 -10.06 -1.74 10.93
N LEU A 453 -9.91 -3.01 11.26
CA LEU A 453 -9.13 -4.00 10.52
C LEU A 453 -9.94 -4.51 9.32
N ASP A 454 -11.25 -4.55 9.54
CA ASP A 454 -12.37 -4.63 8.63
C ASP A 454 -12.80 -3.28 8.02
N GLY A 455 -12.15 -2.17 8.34
CA GLY A 455 -12.49 -0.83 7.84
C GLY A 455 -13.62 -0.12 8.60
N LEU A 456 -14.33 0.79 7.93
CA LEU A 456 -15.35 1.61 8.59
C LEU A 456 -16.65 0.81 8.83
N ALA A 457 -17.07 0.65 10.08
CA ALA A 457 -18.26 -0.14 10.45
C ALA A 457 -19.56 0.29 9.72
N GLU A 458 -19.81 1.60 9.58
CA GLU A 458 -20.98 2.10 8.84
C GLU A 458 -20.84 1.90 7.32
N PHE A 459 -19.62 1.91 6.76
CA PHE A 459 -19.38 1.52 5.36
C PHE A 459 -19.71 0.04 5.15
N ASN A 460 -19.25 -0.84 6.05
CA ASN A 460 -19.50 -2.28 5.97
C ASN A 460 -21.01 -2.58 6.03
N LYS A 461 -21.71 -2.01 7.02
CA LYS A 461 -23.16 -2.10 7.19
C LYS A 461 -23.95 -1.59 5.98
N LEU A 462 -23.57 -0.43 5.43
CA LEU A 462 -24.27 0.15 4.28
C LEU A 462 -23.92 -0.57 2.96
N SER A 463 -22.73 -1.15 2.84
CA SER A 463 -22.33 -1.99 1.70
C SER A 463 -23.11 -3.31 1.70
N ALA A 464 -23.24 -3.97 2.85
CA ALA A 464 -24.10 -5.13 3.03
C ALA A 464 -25.55 -4.78 2.64
N LYS A 465 -26.09 -3.71 3.22
CA LYS A 465 -27.45 -3.22 2.95
C LYS A 465 -27.68 -2.95 1.45
N LEU A 466 -26.71 -2.35 0.75
CA LEU A 466 -26.84 -2.02 -0.67
C LEU A 466 -27.04 -3.26 -1.57
N VAL A 467 -26.32 -4.36 -1.31
CA VAL A 467 -26.44 -5.58 -2.12
C VAL A 467 -27.53 -6.53 -1.61
N LEU A 468 -27.69 -6.67 -0.29
CA LEU A 468 -28.66 -7.59 0.31
C LEU A 468 -30.08 -6.99 0.45
N GLY A 469 -30.21 -5.66 0.50
CA GLY A 469 -31.47 -4.95 0.70
C GLY A 469 -31.79 -4.64 2.17
N ASP A 470 -32.69 -3.68 2.39
CA ASP A 470 -33.09 -3.16 3.71
C ASP A 470 -33.59 -4.22 4.71
N TYR A 471 -34.22 -5.29 4.21
CA TYR A 471 -34.93 -6.32 4.97
C TYR A 471 -34.36 -7.71 4.71
N SER A 472 -33.05 -7.83 4.48
CA SER A 472 -32.42 -9.13 4.21
C SER A 472 -32.45 -10.02 5.46
N PRO A 473 -33.03 -11.24 5.39
CA PRO A 473 -33.11 -12.13 6.56
C PRO A 473 -31.74 -12.40 7.18
N ALA A 474 -30.70 -12.56 6.36
CA ALA A 474 -29.34 -12.78 6.85
C ALA A 474 -28.78 -11.62 7.70
N MET A 475 -29.21 -10.38 7.44
CA MET A 475 -28.80 -9.21 8.23
C MET A 475 -29.57 -9.13 9.56
N GLU A 476 -30.87 -9.43 9.54
CA GLU A 476 -31.72 -9.51 10.74
C GLU A 476 -31.29 -10.65 11.67
N GLU A 477 -30.91 -11.80 11.10
CA GLU A 477 -30.36 -12.98 11.79
C GLU A 477 -28.86 -12.84 12.14
N HIS A 478 -28.27 -11.66 11.89
CA HIS A 478 -26.87 -11.30 12.18
C HIS A 478 -25.82 -12.26 11.60
N ARG A 479 -26.12 -12.90 10.46
CA ARG A 479 -25.28 -13.88 9.77
C ARG A 479 -24.30 -13.27 8.75
N VAL A 480 -24.28 -11.94 8.65
CA VAL A 480 -23.52 -11.22 7.62
C VAL A 480 -22.24 -10.63 8.21
N VAL A 481 -21.12 -11.02 7.61
CA VAL A 481 -19.81 -10.40 7.81
C VAL A 481 -19.55 -9.49 6.62
N THR A 482 -19.23 -8.21 6.83
CA THR A 482 -18.70 -7.36 5.76
C THR A 482 -17.42 -6.71 6.22
N ILE A 483 -16.40 -6.77 5.36
CA ILE A 483 -15.16 -6.04 5.53
C ILE A 483 -14.88 -5.14 4.32
N GLN A 484 -14.14 -4.07 4.56
CA GLN A 484 -13.64 -3.16 3.54
C GLN A 484 -12.38 -3.72 2.88
N CYS A 485 -12.32 -3.65 1.56
CA CYS A 485 -11.26 -4.24 0.75
C CYS A 485 -10.72 -3.28 -0.32
N LEU A 486 -9.52 -3.58 -0.82
CA LEU A 486 -8.83 -2.83 -1.87
C LEU A 486 -9.47 -3.06 -3.26
N SER A 487 -10.68 -2.51 -3.44
CA SER A 487 -11.57 -2.68 -4.61
C SER A 487 -12.07 -4.12 -4.73
N GLY A 488 -12.96 -4.41 -5.69
CA GLY A 488 -13.46 -5.77 -5.92
C GLY A 488 -12.32 -6.78 -6.17
N THR A 489 -11.20 -6.31 -6.73
CA THR A 489 -9.95 -7.08 -6.86
C THR A 489 -9.41 -7.55 -5.50
N GLY A 490 -9.38 -6.66 -4.51
CA GLY A 490 -9.00 -6.97 -3.13
C GLY A 490 -10.04 -7.84 -2.44
N SER A 491 -11.34 -7.58 -2.65
CA SER A 491 -12.42 -8.42 -2.10
C SER A 491 -12.32 -9.87 -2.57
N LEU A 492 -12.14 -10.07 -3.89
CA LEU A 492 -11.91 -11.39 -4.50
C LEU A 492 -10.64 -12.04 -3.94
N ARG A 493 -9.54 -11.29 -3.79
CA ARG A 493 -8.27 -11.82 -3.26
C ARG A 493 -8.36 -12.24 -1.79
N VAL A 494 -8.97 -11.42 -0.94
CA VAL A 494 -9.11 -11.72 0.49
C VAL A 494 -10.03 -12.93 0.68
N GLY A 495 -11.17 -12.97 -0.03
CA GLY A 495 -12.05 -14.14 -0.01
C GLY A 495 -11.36 -15.40 -0.54
N ALA A 496 -10.55 -15.30 -1.59
CA ALA A 496 -9.79 -16.42 -2.15
C ALA A 496 -8.79 -17.03 -1.15
N GLU A 497 -7.98 -16.21 -0.47
CA GLU A 497 -7.03 -16.70 0.52
C GLU A 497 -7.69 -17.19 1.82
N PHE A 498 -8.84 -16.62 2.18
CA PHE A 498 -9.67 -17.08 3.29
C PHE A 498 -10.25 -18.47 3.02
N LEU A 499 -10.79 -18.68 1.81
CA LEU A 499 -11.26 -19.99 1.34
C LEU A 499 -10.11 -21.01 1.21
N ALA A 500 -8.98 -20.63 0.62
CA ALA A 500 -7.86 -21.55 0.42
C ALA A 500 -7.24 -22.07 1.73
N LYS A 501 -7.34 -21.30 2.82
CA LYS A 501 -6.80 -21.68 4.14
C LYS A 501 -7.77 -22.50 4.98
N ASN A 502 -9.09 -22.37 4.76
CA ASN A 502 -10.08 -22.95 5.69
C ASN A 502 -11.39 -23.44 5.03
N HIS A 503 -11.44 -23.66 3.72
CA HIS A 503 -12.53 -24.40 3.07
C HIS A 503 -12.09 -25.82 2.75
N GLN A 504 -13.02 -26.78 2.78
CA GLN A 504 -12.72 -28.21 2.53
C GLN A 504 -12.50 -28.53 1.05
N GLN A 505 -12.78 -27.59 0.13
CA GLN A 505 -12.51 -27.73 -1.30
C GLN A 505 -11.62 -26.58 -1.77
N SER A 506 -10.47 -26.91 -2.35
CA SER A 506 -9.59 -25.96 -3.03
C SER A 506 -10.05 -25.65 -4.45
N VAL A 507 -11.01 -26.40 -5.00
CA VAL A 507 -11.47 -26.25 -6.39
C VAL A 507 -12.44 -25.08 -6.50
N ILE A 508 -12.15 -24.16 -7.42
CA ILE A 508 -12.97 -23.01 -7.75
C ILE A 508 -13.28 -22.95 -9.25
N PHE A 509 -14.56 -23.01 -9.57
CA PHE A 509 -15.08 -22.95 -10.93
C PHE A 509 -15.28 -21.50 -11.36
N VAL A 510 -14.70 -21.12 -12.49
CA VAL A 510 -14.89 -19.81 -13.13
C VAL A 510 -15.54 -19.96 -14.51
N PRO A 511 -16.34 -18.99 -14.97
CA PRO A 511 -16.97 -19.08 -16.28
C PRO A 511 -15.94 -19.03 -17.42
N ASN A 512 -16.27 -19.58 -18.57
CA ASN A 512 -15.45 -19.50 -19.78
C ASN A 512 -16.17 -18.69 -20.87
N PRO A 513 -15.65 -17.50 -21.26
CA PRO A 513 -14.52 -16.77 -20.68
C PRO A 513 -14.91 -16.09 -19.36
N THR A 514 -13.92 -15.60 -18.60
CA THR A 514 -14.13 -14.79 -17.38
C THR A 514 -13.24 -13.54 -17.39
N TRP A 515 -13.45 -12.63 -16.45
CA TRP A 515 -12.53 -11.51 -16.22
C TRP A 515 -11.14 -12.04 -15.90
N GLY A 516 -10.15 -11.74 -16.76
CA GLY A 516 -8.83 -12.39 -16.76
C GLY A 516 -8.00 -12.27 -15.47
N ASN A 517 -8.39 -11.42 -14.51
CA ASN A 517 -7.75 -11.38 -13.18
C ASN A 517 -8.24 -12.50 -12.25
N HIS A 518 -9.37 -13.14 -12.50
CA HIS A 518 -9.87 -14.24 -11.66
C HIS A 518 -8.82 -15.37 -11.56
N ILE A 519 -8.27 -15.82 -12.69
CA ILE A 519 -7.28 -16.91 -12.73
C ILE A 519 -6.08 -16.62 -11.81
N PRO A 520 -5.30 -15.53 -11.99
CA PRO A 520 -4.17 -15.25 -11.10
C PRO A 520 -4.59 -14.92 -9.66
N ILE A 521 -5.75 -14.29 -9.40
CA ILE A 521 -6.22 -14.03 -8.03
C ILE A 521 -6.39 -15.34 -7.25
N PHE A 522 -7.06 -16.32 -7.86
CA PHE A 522 -7.40 -17.59 -7.22
C PHE A 522 -6.23 -18.58 -7.20
N THR A 523 -5.50 -18.75 -8.32
CA THR A 523 -4.32 -19.62 -8.38
C THR A 523 -3.24 -19.17 -7.39
N LEU A 524 -2.93 -17.87 -7.32
CA LEU A 524 -1.96 -17.35 -6.34
C LEU A 524 -2.46 -17.36 -4.90
N ALA A 525 -3.74 -17.69 -4.64
CA ALA A 525 -4.29 -17.84 -3.29
C ALA A 525 -4.16 -19.27 -2.77
N GLY A 526 -3.86 -20.24 -3.64
CA GLY A 526 -3.83 -21.68 -3.33
C GLY A 526 -5.06 -22.44 -3.81
N LEU A 527 -5.95 -21.82 -4.60
CA LEU A 527 -7.12 -22.49 -5.18
C LEU A 527 -6.80 -23.10 -6.55
N SER A 528 -7.35 -24.29 -6.80
CA SER A 528 -7.32 -24.98 -8.10
C SER A 528 -8.43 -24.42 -8.99
N VAL A 529 -8.06 -23.67 -10.03
CA VAL A 529 -9.03 -22.99 -10.90
C VAL A 529 -9.47 -23.92 -12.03
N GLU A 530 -10.74 -24.27 -12.04
CA GLU A 530 -11.42 -25.02 -13.09
C GLU A 530 -12.42 -24.13 -13.85
N TYR A 531 -12.87 -24.58 -15.02
CA TYR A 531 -13.77 -23.80 -15.89
C TYR A 531 -15.16 -24.44 -16.01
N PHE A 532 -16.18 -23.61 -16.14
CA PHE A 532 -17.51 -24.01 -16.62
C PHE A 532 -17.90 -23.23 -17.87
N ARG A 533 -18.63 -23.86 -18.79
CA ARG A 533 -19.17 -23.23 -19.99
C ARG A 533 -20.10 -22.07 -19.61
N TYR A 534 -19.96 -20.94 -20.30
CA TYR A 534 -20.77 -19.76 -20.06
C TYR A 534 -21.19 -19.06 -21.35
N TYR A 535 -20.29 -18.92 -22.33
CA TYR A 535 -20.54 -18.20 -23.58
C TYR A 535 -20.31 -19.09 -24.80
N ASP A 536 -21.29 -19.15 -25.70
CA ASP A 536 -21.14 -19.80 -27.01
C ASP A 536 -20.68 -18.78 -28.06
N PRO A 537 -19.48 -18.93 -28.65
CA PRO A 537 -19.00 -18.03 -29.71
C PRO A 537 -19.85 -18.05 -31.00
N LYS A 538 -20.67 -19.09 -31.24
CA LYS A 538 -21.49 -19.21 -32.46
C LYS A 538 -22.75 -18.33 -32.38
N THR A 539 -23.52 -18.46 -31.30
CA THR A 539 -24.71 -17.63 -31.03
C THR A 539 -24.37 -16.26 -30.45
N ARG A 540 -23.16 -16.10 -29.88
CA ARG A 540 -22.71 -14.92 -29.12
C ARG A 540 -23.58 -14.64 -27.89
N GLY A 541 -24.20 -15.68 -27.35
CA GLY A 541 -25.04 -15.67 -26.16
C GLY A 541 -24.54 -16.64 -25.08
N ILE A 542 -25.40 -16.92 -24.12
CA ILE A 542 -25.12 -17.82 -23.00
C ILE A 542 -25.19 -19.30 -23.43
N ASP A 543 -24.14 -20.09 -23.16
CA ASP A 543 -24.20 -21.55 -23.24
C ASP A 543 -24.87 -22.10 -21.96
N PHE A 544 -26.17 -21.86 -21.85
CA PHE A 544 -26.92 -22.19 -20.65
C PHE A 544 -27.00 -23.70 -20.38
N GLN A 545 -27.10 -24.50 -21.44
CA GLN A 545 -27.11 -25.96 -21.30
C GLN A 545 -25.75 -26.47 -20.81
N GLY A 546 -24.64 -25.98 -21.36
CA GLY A 546 -23.31 -26.34 -20.88
C GLY A 546 -23.01 -25.85 -19.47
N LEU A 547 -23.51 -24.68 -19.09
CA LEU A 547 -23.44 -24.15 -17.74
C LEU A 547 -24.12 -25.07 -16.73
N LEU A 548 -25.37 -25.51 -17.00
CA LEU A 548 -26.08 -26.42 -16.11
C LEU A 548 -25.42 -27.81 -16.03
N GLU A 549 -24.87 -28.32 -17.14
CA GLU A 549 -24.11 -29.56 -17.17
C GLU A 549 -22.83 -29.50 -16.31
N ASP A 550 -22.03 -28.44 -16.46
CA ASP A 550 -20.74 -28.31 -15.78
C ASP A 550 -20.92 -28.04 -14.28
N LEU A 551 -21.85 -27.16 -13.88
CA LEU A 551 -22.20 -26.98 -12.47
C LEU A 551 -22.90 -28.22 -11.89
N GLY A 552 -23.62 -28.98 -12.72
CA GLY A 552 -24.17 -30.29 -12.38
C GLY A 552 -23.10 -31.38 -12.22
N ALA A 553 -21.93 -31.24 -12.85
CA ALA A 553 -20.79 -32.15 -12.71
C ALA A 553 -19.84 -31.77 -11.55
N ALA A 554 -19.87 -30.52 -11.10
CA ALA A 554 -18.98 -30.01 -10.05
C ALA A 554 -19.05 -30.84 -8.74
N PRO A 555 -17.90 -31.06 -8.05
CA PRO A 555 -17.86 -31.82 -6.81
C PRO A 555 -18.53 -31.06 -5.66
N SER A 556 -19.16 -31.80 -4.75
CA SER A 556 -19.93 -31.22 -3.63
C SER A 556 -19.04 -30.32 -2.77
N GLY A 557 -19.48 -29.09 -2.52
CA GLY A 557 -18.70 -28.10 -1.77
C GLY A 557 -17.73 -27.27 -2.61
N ALA A 558 -17.60 -27.48 -3.93
CA ALA A 558 -16.74 -26.63 -4.75
C ALA A 558 -17.21 -25.16 -4.76
N ILE A 559 -16.26 -24.25 -4.93
CA ILE A 559 -16.54 -22.81 -5.00
C ILE A 559 -16.93 -22.48 -6.45
N VAL A 560 -17.92 -21.60 -6.67
CA VAL A 560 -18.35 -21.18 -8.01
C VAL A 560 -18.37 -19.66 -8.11
N VAL A 561 -17.61 -19.11 -9.05
CA VAL A 561 -17.55 -17.67 -9.30
C VAL A 561 -18.68 -17.27 -10.24
N LEU A 562 -19.56 -16.39 -9.76
CA LEU A 562 -20.69 -15.86 -10.50
C LEU A 562 -20.51 -14.34 -10.61
N GLN A 563 -20.81 -13.72 -11.76
CA GLN A 563 -20.88 -12.25 -11.82
C GLN A 563 -22.34 -11.84 -11.66
N ALA A 564 -22.63 -10.94 -10.72
CA ALA A 564 -24.00 -10.60 -10.33
C ALA A 564 -24.80 -9.94 -11.46
N CYS A 565 -24.12 -9.16 -12.30
CA CYS A 565 -24.65 -8.47 -13.47
C CYS A 565 -23.53 -8.03 -14.42
N ALA A 566 -23.86 -7.82 -15.70
CA ALA A 566 -22.98 -7.39 -16.79
C ALA A 566 -21.68 -8.22 -16.92
N HIS A 567 -21.81 -9.55 -17.01
CA HIS A 567 -20.71 -10.52 -16.97
C HIS A 567 -19.53 -10.16 -17.89
N ASN A 568 -18.44 -9.68 -17.31
CA ASN A 568 -17.21 -9.25 -17.97
C ASN A 568 -16.33 -10.48 -18.29
N PRO A 569 -15.89 -10.68 -19.54
CA PRO A 569 -15.84 -9.71 -20.64
C PRO A 569 -17.04 -9.72 -21.62
N THR A 570 -18.00 -10.63 -21.46
CA THR A 570 -19.07 -10.91 -22.45
C THR A 570 -20.18 -9.86 -22.57
N GLY A 571 -20.57 -9.22 -21.46
CA GLY A 571 -21.78 -8.40 -21.38
C GLY A 571 -23.10 -9.19 -21.55
N VAL A 572 -23.12 -10.51 -21.29
CA VAL A 572 -24.31 -11.38 -21.43
C VAL A 572 -24.62 -12.02 -20.08
N ASP A 573 -25.84 -11.84 -19.58
CA ASP A 573 -26.31 -12.40 -18.30
C ASP A 573 -27.48 -13.41 -18.52
N PRO A 574 -27.69 -14.39 -17.62
CA PRO A 574 -28.89 -15.24 -17.62
C PRO A 574 -30.17 -14.47 -17.27
N THR A 575 -31.33 -14.98 -17.70
CA THR A 575 -32.66 -14.50 -17.22
C THR A 575 -32.91 -14.95 -15.77
N LEU A 576 -33.95 -14.41 -15.12
CA LEU A 576 -34.29 -14.80 -13.74
C LEU A 576 -34.69 -16.28 -13.63
N GLU A 577 -35.39 -16.82 -14.62
CA GLU A 577 -35.77 -18.23 -14.71
C GLU A 577 -34.54 -19.13 -14.92
N GLN A 578 -33.51 -18.64 -15.61
CA GLN A 578 -32.22 -19.32 -15.75
C GLN A 578 -31.42 -19.25 -14.44
N TRP A 579 -31.38 -18.10 -13.78
CA TRP A 579 -30.73 -17.93 -12.48
C TRP A 579 -31.35 -18.82 -11.39
N GLU A 580 -32.66 -19.04 -11.39
CA GLU A 580 -33.31 -19.95 -10.45
C GLU A 580 -32.86 -21.41 -10.66
N GLN A 581 -32.73 -21.86 -11.91
CA GLN A 581 -32.18 -23.19 -12.21
C GLN A 581 -30.71 -23.30 -11.75
N ILE A 582 -29.91 -22.25 -11.94
CA ILE A 582 -28.52 -22.19 -11.43
C ILE A 582 -28.51 -22.28 -9.90
N ARG A 583 -29.41 -21.57 -9.20
CA ARG A 583 -29.57 -21.65 -7.75
C ARG A 583 -29.92 -23.07 -7.29
N GLN A 584 -30.87 -23.73 -7.95
CA GLN A 584 -31.27 -25.11 -7.64
C GLN A 584 -30.11 -26.11 -7.80
N ILE A 585 -29.25 -25.94 -8.83
CA ILE A 585 -28.02 -26.73 -8.95
C ILE A 585 -27.05 -26.42 -7.80
N VAL A 586 -26.76 -25.13 -7.55
CA VAL A 586 -25.86 -24.71 -6.45
C VAL A 586 -26.30 -25.27 -5.10
N ARG A 587 -27.61 -25.27 -4.79
CA ARG A 587 -28.15 -25.86 -3.55
C ARG A 587 -28.05 -27.39 -3.53
N SER A 588 -28.53 -28.07 -4.57
CA SER A 588 -28.51 -29.55 -4.62
C SER A 588 -27.09 -30.14 -4.62
N LYS A 589 -26.12 -29.42 -5.15
CA LYS A 589 -24.68 -29.75 -5.15
C LYS A 589 -23.89 -29.16 -3.97
N ARG A 590 -24.54 -28.38 -3.09
CA ARG A 590 -23.91 -27.68 -1.95
C ARG A 590 -22.67 -26.87 -2.37
N LEU A 591 -22.74 -26.21 -3.52
CA LEU A 591 -21.65 -25.37 -4.03
C LEU A 591 -21.64 -24.04 -3.28
N LEU A 592 -20.45 -23.44 -3.11
CA LEU A 592 -20.29 -22.15 -2.44
C LEU A 592 -20.19 -21.02 -3.48
N PRO A 593 -21.25 -20.22 -3.70
CA PRO A 593 -21.21 -19.12 -4.65
C PRO A 593 -20.32 -17.97 -4.15
N PHE A 594 -19.43 -17.49 -5.01
CA PHE A 594 -18.63 -16.27 -4.82
C PHE A 594 -19.01 -15.28 -5.92
N PHE A 595 -19.82 -14.29 -5.56
CA PHE A 595 -20.30 -13.25 -6.47
C PHE A 595 -19.24 -12.15 -6.67
N ASP A 596 -18.86 -11.86 -7.91
CA ASP A 596 -18.28 -10.56 -8.30
C ASP A 596 -19.42 -9.59 -8.64
N SER A 597 -19.51 -8.50 -7.89
CA SER A 597 -20.50 -7.42 -8.02
C SER A 597 -19.81 -6.09 -8.32
N ALA A 598 -18.92 -6.10 -9.32
CA ALA A 598 -18.24 -4.91 -9.81
C ALA A 598 -19.15 -3.90 -10.53
N TYR A 599 -20.36 -4.28 -10.96
CA TYR A 599 -21.22 -3.47 -11.85
C TYR A 599 -22.63 -3.17 -11.32
N GLN A 600 -22.90 -3.34 -10.01
CA GLN A 600 -24.24 -3.12 -9.44
C GLN A 600 -24.78 -1.72 -9.75
N GLY A 601 -25.91 -1.66 -10.46
CA GLY A 601 -26.59 -0.44 -10.93
C GLY A 601 -26.12 0.07 -12.30
N PHE A 602 -25.09 -0.54 -12.89
CA PHE A 602 -24.49 -0.17 -14.18
C PHE A 602 -24.95 -1.06 -15.36
N ALA A 603 -25.67 -2.16 -15.09
CA ALA A 603 -26.18 -3.07 -16.11
C ALA A 603 -27.58 -2.66 -16.57
N SER A 604 -28.50 -2.41 -15.62
CA SER A 604 -29.88 -1.96 -15.89
C SER A 604 -30.14 -0.48 -15.59
N GLY A 605 -29.27 0.19 -14.83
CA GLY A 605 -29.57 1.50 -14.22
C GLY A 605 -30.39 1.40 -12.93
N SER A 606 -30.55 0.19 -12.36
CA SER A 606 -31.25 -0.09 -11.11
C SER A 606 -30.36 -0.94 -10.17
N LEU A 607 -30.11 -0.43 -8.96
CA LEU A 607 -29.27 -1.10 -7.96
C LEU A 607 -29.89 -2.38 -7.43
N ASP A 608 -31.23 -2.43 -7.36
CA ASP A 608 -31.98 -3.60 -6.87
C ASP A 608 -32.09 -4.68 -7.94
N SER A 609 -32.32 -4.30 -9.19
CA SER A 609 -32.37 -5.24 -10.33
C SER A 609 -31.02 -5.91 -10.54
N ASP A 610 -29.93 -5.14 -10.48
CA ASP A 610 -28.56 -5.64 -10.62
C ASP A 610 -28.05 -6.41 -9.38
N ALA A 611 -28.83 -6.44 -8.29
CA ALA A 611 -28.55 -7.23 -7.07
C ALA A 611 -29.55 -8.37 -6.85
N GLN A 612 -30.64 -8.45 -7.62
CA GLN A 612 -31.74 -9.41 -7.42
C GLN A 612 -31.26 -10.87 -7.38
N VAL A 613 -30.27 -11.22 -8.20
CA VAL A 613 -29.63 -12.54 -8.22
C VAL A 613 -28.95 -12.85 -6.89
N VAL A 614 -28.22 -11.90 -6.30
CA VAL A 614 -27.53 -12.10 -5.02
C VAL A 614 -28.53 -12.30 -3.89
N ARG A 615 -29.60 -11.49 -3.86
CA ARG A 615 -30.67 -11.59 -2.85
C ARG A 615 -31.41 -12.93 -2.93
N MET A 616 -31.77 -13.37 -4.14
CA MET A 616 -32.36 -14.69 -4.39
C MET A 616 -31.48 -15.86 -3.87
N PHE A 617 -30.16 -15.68 -3.83
CA PHE A 617 -29.19 -16.65 -3.27
C PHE A 617 -28.91 -16.48 -1.75
N VAL A 618 -29.62 -15.59 -1.06
CA VAL A 618 -29.49 -15.31 0.39
C VAL A 618 -30.83 -15.46 1.11
N ASP A 619 -31.94 -15.10 0.46
CA ASP A 619 -33.31 -15.12 1.01
C ASP A 619 -33.83 -16.54 1.30
N ASP A 620 -33.19 -17.58 0.73
CA ASP A 620 -33.43 -19.01 1.06
C ASP A 620 -32.51 -19.55 2.16
N GLY A 621 -31.78 -18.67 2.86
CA GLY A 621 -30.85 -19.02 3.94
C GLY A 621 -29.44 -19.39 3.46
N GLY A 622 -29.15 -19.34 2.15
CA GLY A 622 -27.86 -19.77 1.59
C GLY A 622 -26.64 -18.98 2.07
N GLU A 623 -25.50 -19.67 2.19
CA GLU A 623 -24.18 -19.07 2.37
C GLU A 623 -23.58 -18.61 1.04
N CYS A 624 -22.87 -17.47 1.04
CA CYS A 624 -22.20 -16.92 -0.14
C CYS A 624 -21.09 -15.93 0.22
N LEU A 625 -20.14 -15.70 -0.70
CA LEU A 625 -19.22 -14.57 -0.66
C LEU A 625 -19.61 -13.57 -1.75
N ILE A 626 -19.44 -12.27 -1.51
CA ILE A 626 -19.84 -11.18 -2.41
C ILE A 626 -18.74 -10.10 -2.43
N ALA A 627 -18.07 -9.94 -3.56
CA ALA A 627 -17.07 -8.93 -3.82
C ALA A 627 -17.69 -7.70 -4.51
N GLN A 628 -17.98 -6.64 -3.76
CA GLN A 628 -18.51 -5.37 -4.29
C GLN A 628 -17.36 -4.41 -4.67
N SER A 629 -17.56 -3.55 -5.68
CA SER A 629 -16.66 -2.41 -5.89
C SER A 629 -17.36 -1.12 -6.30
N PHE A 630 -17.11 -0.06 -5.52
CA PHE A 630 -17.67 1.27 -5.74
C PHE A 630 -16.91 2.07 -6.83
N ALA A 631 -15.86 1.48 -7.40
CA ALA A 631 -15.10 2.06 -8.50
C ALA A 631 -15.97 2.33 -9.74
N LYS A 632 -16.98 1.51 -10.03
CA LYS A 632 -17.87 1.72 -11.19
C LYS A 632 -19.05 2.60 -10.83
N ASN A 633 -19.93 2.11 -9.95
CA ASN A 633 -21.23 2.71 -9.66
C ASN A 633 -21.17 4.08 -8.96
N MET A 634 -20.10 4.39 -8.22
CA MET A 634 -19.85 5.73 -7.67
C MET A 634 -18.66 6.45 -8.33
N GLY A 635 -18.07 5.88 -9.39
CA GLY A 635 -16.91 6.48 -10.08
C GLY A 635 -15.60 6.52 -9.26
N LEU A 636 -15.52 5.80 -8.13
CA LEU A 636 -14.41 5.88 -7.18
C LEU A 636 -13.18 5.05 -7.61
N TYR A 637 -12.71 5.28 -8.84
CA TYR A 637 -11.68 4.47 -9.51
C TYR A 637 -10.32 4.51 -8.79
N ALA A 638 -9.87 5.70 -8.40
CA ALA A 638 -8.58 5.94 -7.74
C ALA A 638 -8.60 5.63 -6.24
N GLU A 639 -9.77 5.73 -5.60
CA GLU A 639 -9.99 5.43 -4.18
C GLU A 639 -9.82 3.94 -3.82
N ARG A 640 -9.72 3.06 -4.84
CA ARG A 640 -9.55 1.61 -4.70
C ARG A 640 -10.47 0.98 -3.65
N ILE A 641 -11.74 1.41 -3.60
CA ILE A 641 -12.71 0.99 -2.59
C ILE A 641 -13.60 -0.16 -3.07
N GLY A 642 -13.80 -1.13 -2.18
CA GLY A 642 -14.69 -2.28 -2.34
C GLY A 642 -15.04 -2.89 -0.99
N ALA A 643 -15.94 -3.86 -1.00
CA ALA A 643 -16.31 -4.63 0.20
C ALA A 643 -16.27 -6.13 -0.13
N LEU A 644 -15.94 -6.95 0.86
CA LEU A 644 -16.18 -8.38 0.85
C LEU A 644 -17.27 -8.66 1.89
N THR A 645 -18.46 -8.98 1.41
CA THR A 645 -19.61 -9.40 2.23
C THR A 645 -19.71 -10.92 2.18
N ILE A 646 -19.84 -11.58 3.32
CA ILE A 646 -19.91 -13.04 3.47
C ILE A 646 -21.15 -13.37 4.29
N VAL A 647 -22.07 -14.12 3.69
CA VAL A 647 -23.28 -14.64 4.34
C VAL A 647 -22.97 -16.03 4.88
N CYS A 648 -23.20 -16.20 6.18
CA CYS A 648 -22.90 -17.42 6.94
C CYS A 648 -24.18 -18.16 7.35
N GLU A 649 -24.06 -19.40 7.85
CA GLU A 649 -25.21 -20.16 8.35
C GLU A 649 -25.78 -19.62 9.68
N SER A 650 -24.96 -18.97 10.52
CA SER A 650 -25.41 -18.38 11.79
C SER A 650 -24.54 -17.21 12.25
N GLU A 651 -25.02 -16.41 13.21
CA GLU A 651 -24.24 -15.36 13.87
C GLU A 651 -22.97 -15.91 14.54
N GLU A 652 -23.02 -17.12 15.11
CA GLU A 652 -21.85 -17.77 15.70
C GLU A 652 -20.79 -18.10 14.64
N VAL A 653 -21.21 -18.53 13.44
CA VAL A 653 -20.32 -18.69 12.31
C VAL A 653 -19.80 -17.33 11.84
N ALA A 654 -20.67 -16.32 11.69
CA ALA A 654 -20.31 -14.98 11.24
C ALA A 654 -19.23 -14.36 12.12
N ARG A 655 -19.36 -14.41 13.45
CA ARG A 655 -18.31 -13.92 14.38
C ARG A 655 -16.95 -14.61 14.16
N LYS A 656 -16.94 -15.91 13.89
CA LYS A 656 -15.72 -16.69 13.65
C LYS A 656 -15.16 -16.49 12.23
N VAL A 657 -16.01 -16.19 11.25
CA VAL A 657 -15.66 -15.83 9.85
C VAL A 657 -15.07 -14.42 9.79
N HIS A 658 -15.65 -13.45 10.49
CA HIS A 658 -15.16 -12.08 10.60
C HIS A 658 -13.72 -12.05 11.11
N SER A 659 -13.47 -12.72 12.24
CA SER A 659 -12.12 -12.80 12.79
C SER A 659 -11.17 -13.55 11.83
N GLN A 660 -11.64 -14.63 11.18
CA GLN A 660 -10.87 -15.42 10.20
C GLN A 660 -10.34 -14.62 9.01
N VAL A 661 -11.24 -13.92 8.31
CA VAL A 661 -10.94 -13.09 7.14
C VAL A 661 -9.82 -12.09 7.43
N LEU A 662 -9.72 -11.63 8.67
CA LEU A 662 -8.81 -10.56 9.03
C LEU A 662 -7.35 -11.01 9.29
N LEU A 663 -7.03 -12.33 9.37
CA LEU A 663 -5.62 -12.79 9.25
C LEU A 663 -5.17 -12.86 7.79
N VAL A 664 -6.11 -12.85 6.84
CA VAL A 664 -5.77 -12.70 5.42
C VAL A 664 -5.48 -11.23 5.12
N VAL A 665 -6.28 -10.32 5.66
CA VAL A 665 -5.98 -8.88 5.64
C VAL A 665 -4.64 -8.59 6.34
N ARG A 666 -4.34 -9.26 7.47
CA ARG A 666 -3.18 -9.03 8.34
C ARG A 666 -1.85 -8.81 7.63
N PRO A 667 -1.25 -9.78 6.93
CA PRO A 667 0.03 -9.58 6.26
C PRO A 667 -0.11 -8.94 4.87
N MET A 668 -1.33 -8.85 4.32
CA MET A 668 -1.55 -8.52 2.91
C MET A 668 -1.56 -7.01 2.65
N TYR A 669 -2.34 -6.27 3.44
CA TYR A 669 -2.37 -4.80 3.38
C TYR A 669 -2.51 -4.16 4.76
N LEU A 670 -2.42 -4.96 5.82
CA LEU A 670 -2.53 -4.56 7.22
C LEU A 670 -3.97 -4.05 7.56
N CYS A 671 -4.47 -2.92 7.03
CA CYS A 671 -5.92 -2.61 6.96
C CYS A 671 -6.28 -1.61 5.81
N PRO A 672 -7.57 -1.24 5.56
CA PRO A 672 -7.99 -0.60 4.30
C PRO A 672 -8.25 0.93 4.37
N PRO A 673 -7.81 1.72 3.37
CA PRO A 673 -7.80 3.19 3.44
C PRO A 673 -9.21 3.83 3.46
N THR A 674 -9.43 4.74 4.41
CA THR A 674 -10.79 5.24 4.77
C THR A 674 -11.49 6.18 3.78
N HIS A 675 -10.80 6.71 2.76
CA HIS A 675 -11.34 7.85 2.01
C HIS A 675 -12.59 7.52 1.19
N GLY A 676 -12.46 6.65 0.18
CA GLY A 676 -13.60 6.12 -0.58
C GLY A 676 -14.69 5.50 0.30
N ALA A 677 -14.32 4.80 1.39
CA ALA A 677 -15.29 4.22 2.33
C ALA A 677 -16.16 5.30 3.00
N SER A 678 -15.58 6.44 3.36
CA SER A 678 -16.31 7.58 3.92
C SER A 678 -17.27 8.21 2.90
N ILE A 679 -16.83 8.35 1.64
CA ILE A 679 -17.64 8.90 0.55
C ILE A 679 -18.88 8.03 0.33
N VAL A 680 -18.67 6.72 0.17
CA VAL A 680 -19.76 5.72 0.05
C VAL A 680 -20.71 5.80 1.26
N THR A 681 -20.17 5.81 2.49
CA THR A 681 -20.97 5.91 3.73
C THR A 681 -21.86 7.15 3.74
N THR A 682 -21.32 8.31 3.33
CA THR A 682 -22.05 9.59 3.35
C THR A 682 -23.22 9.58 2.37
N ILE A 683 -23.00 9.06 1.16
CA ILE A 683 -24.03 8.93 0.12
C ILE A 683 -25.11 7.92 0.53
N LEU A 684 -24.72 6.75 1.04
CA LEU A 684 -25.68 5.68 1.41
C LEU A 684 -26.45 5.96 2.71
N LYS A 685 -25.97 6.89 3.56
CA LYS A 685 -26.61 7.24 4.85
C LYS A 685 -27.61 8.41 4.75
N ASN A 686 -27.47 9.27 3.74
CA ASN A 686 -28.35 10.42 3.53
C ASN A 686 -29.35 10.10 2.41
N SER A 687 -30.65 10.17 2.69
CA SER A 687 -31.73 9.84 1.75
C SER A 687 -31.64 10.62 0.44
N ASP A 688 -31.34 11.91 0.54
CA ASP A 688 -31.43 12.84 -0.58
C ASP A 688 -30.22 12.63 -1.50
N MET A 689 -29.04 12.42 -0.90
CA MET A 689 -27.83 12.05 -1.63
C MET A 689 -27.92 10.64 -2.22
N TYR A 690 -28.54 9.68 -1.55
CA TYR A 690 -28.83 8.38 -2.15
C TYR A 690 -29.70 8.53 -3.40
N ASN A 691 -30.77 9.31 -3.32
CA ASN A 691 -31.65 9.60 -4.45
C ASN A 691 -30.89 10.28 -5.60
N ASP A 692 -30.15 11.36 -5.31
CA ASP A 692 -29.29 12.06 -6.28
C ASP A 692 -28.30 11.11 -6.98
N TRP A 693 -27.66 10.21 -6.21
CA TRP A 693 -26.77 9.20 -6.75
C TRP A 693 -27.47 8.23 -7.70
N THR A 694 -28.66 7.72 -7.35
CA THR A 694 -29.40 6.82 -8.25
C THR A 694 -29.79 7.50 -9.57
N ILE A 695 -30.08 8.80 -9.56
CA ILE A 695 -30.37 9.60 -10.76
C ILE A 695 -29.12 9.73 -11.64
N GLU A 696 -27.96 10.09 -11.06
CA GLU A 696 -26.70 10.19 -11.80
C GLU A 696 -26.24 8.81 -12.34
N LEU A 697 -26.39 7.75 -11.55
CA LEU A 697 -26.09 6.37 -11.91
C LEU A 697 -26.93 5.89 -13.09
N LYS A 698 -28.25 6.15 -13.06
CA LYS A 698 -29.13 5.86 -14.19
C LYS A 698 -28.74 6.67 -15.43
N ALA A 699 -28.39 7.95 -15.28
CA ALA A 699 -27.94 8.77 -16.41
C ALA A 699 -26.64 8.23 -17.06
N MET A 700 -25.73 7.64 -16.27
CA MET A 700 -24.54 6.93 -16.78
C MET A 700 -24.90 5.66 -17.57
N ALA A 701 -25.78 4.80 -17.00
CA ALA A 701 -26.23 3.58 -17.67
C ALA A 701 -26.95 3.90 -19.00
N ASP A 702 -27.88 4.86 -18.97
CA ASP A 702 -28.62 5.31 -20.16
C ASP A 702 -27.67 5.90 -21.23
N ARG A 703 -26.56 6.54 -20.84
CA ARG A 703 -25.54 7.00 -21.80
C ARG A 703 -24.76 5.84 -22.42
N ILE A 704 -24.38 4.81 -21.67
CA ILE A 704 -23.73 3.61 -22.23
C ILE A 704 -24.63 2.94 -23.26
N ILE A 705 -25.93 2.83 -22.98
CA ILE A 705 -26.93 2.28 -23.91
C ILE A 705 -27.00 3.13 -25.20
N ARG A 706 -26.94 4.46 -25.10
CA ARG A 706 -26.86 5.36 -26.27
C ARG A 706 -25.55 5.19 -27.06
N MET A 707 -24.39 5.09 -26.40
CA MET A 707 -23.09 4.88 -27.08
C MET A 707 -23.04 3.53 -27.80
N ARG A 708 -23.60 2.47 -27.21
CA ARG A 708 -23.76 1.15 -27.86
C ARG A 708 -24.56 1.25 -29.15
N ARG A 709 -25.71 1.93 -29.10
CA ARG A 709 -26.60 2.11 -30.26
C ARG A 709 -25.94 2.93 -31.37
N GLN A 710 -25.36 4.08 -31.02
CA GLN A 710 -24.65 4.94 -31.99
C GLN A 710 -23.46 4.24 -32.65
N LEU A 711 -22.67 3.43 -31.91
CA LEU A 711 -21.57 2.68 -32.51
C LEU A 711 -22.08 1.61 -33.50
N TYR A 712 -23.12 0.87 -33.13
CA TYR A 712 -23.76 -0.11 -34.02
C TYR A 712 -24.29 0.54 -35.30
N GLU A 713 -25.05 1.63 -35.19
CA GLU A 713 -25.59 2.40 -36.31
C GLU A 713 -24.45 2.95 -37.21
N ALA A 714 -23.38 3.48 -36.61
CA ALA A 714 -22.22 4.00 -37.34
C ALA A 714 -21.42 2.90 -38.08
N ILE A 715 -21.35 1.68 -37.55
CA ILE A 715 -20.73 0.52 -38.22
C ILE A 715 -21.62 0.01 -39.36
N GLN A 716 -22.94 -0.06 -39.16
CA GLN A 716 -23.89 -0.47 -40.21
C GLN A 716 -23.91 0.53 -41.38
N ALA A 717 -23.89 1.84 -41.10
CA ALA A 717 -23.89 2.89 -42.12
C ALA A 717 -22.66 2.85 -43.05
N ARG A 718 -21.58 2.18 -42.64
CA ARG A 718 -20.36 1.96 -43.44
C ARG A 718 -20.40 0.67 -44.27
N GLY A 719 -21.43 -0.17 -44.12
CA GLY A 719 -21.50 -1.47 -44.81
C GLY A 719 -20.44 -2.47 -44.34
N THR A 720 -19.94 -2.33 -43.10
CA THR A 720 -18.91 -3.23 -42.53
C THR A 720 -19.38 -4.69 -42.52
N PRO A 721 -18.63 -5.64 -43.08
CA PRO A 721 -19.03 -7.05 -43.14
C PRO A 721 -19.34 -7.68 -41.78
N GLY A 722 -20.26 -8.65 -41.76
CA GLY A 722 -20.62 -9.45 -40.59
C GLY A 722 -21.81 -8.93 -39.77
N ASP A 723 -22.25 -9.72 -38.78
CA ASP A 723 -23.23 -9.27 -37.78
C ASP A 723 -22.55 -8.45 -36.68
N TRP A 724 -23.15 -7.31 -36.35
CA TRP A 724 -22.70 -6.41 -35.28
C TRP A 724 -23.76 -6.21 -34.18
N SER A 725 -24.91 -6.89 -34.25
CA SER A 725 -26.03 -6.73 -33.32
C SER A 725 -25.72 -7.13 -31.87
N HIS A 726 -24.63 -7.86 -31.65
CA HIS A 726 -24.11 -8.15 -30.31
C HIS A 726 -23.79 -6.87 -29.51
N ILE A 727 -23.36 -5.77 -30.15
CA ILE A 727 -23.03 -4.49 -29.46
C ILE A 727 -24.24 -3.92 -28.70
N ILE A 728 -25.46 -4.11 -29.22
CA ILE A 728 -26.71 -3.62 -28.62
C ILE A 728 -27.49 -4.68 -27.82
N LYS A 729 -27.11 -5.95 -27.94
CA LYS A 729 -27.64 -7.06 -27.12
C LYS A 729 -26.85 -7.24 -25.81
N GLN A 730 -25.55 -6.92 -25.83
CA GLN A 730 -24.68 -6.93 -24.66
C GLN A 730 -24.91 -5.69 -23.78
N ILE A 731 -24.81 -5.85 -22.46
CA ILE A 731 -25.08 -4.83 -21.44
C ILE A 731 -23.82 -4.43 -20.65
N GLY A 732 -23.94 -3.40 -19.81
CA GLY A 732 -22.85 -2.88 -18.99
C GLY A 732 -21.69 -2.21 -19.75
N MET A 733 -20.54 -2.03 -19.08
CA MET A 733 -19.46 -1.15 -19.53
C MET A 733 -18.61 -1.66 -20.70
N PHE A 734 -18.58 -2.97 -20.98
CA PHE A 734 -17.65 -3.59 -21.93
C PHE A 734 -18.36 -4.35 -23.04
N SER A 735 -17.76 -4.39 -24.23
CA SER A 735 -18.16 -5.30 -25.32
C SER A 735 -16.92 -5.89 -25.97
N PHE A 736 -17.02 -7.15 -26.39
CA PHE A 736 -16.20 -7.63 -27.48
C PHE A 736 -16.67 -7.01 -28.79
N THR A 737 -15.73 -6.56 -29.63
CA THR A 737 -16.02 -6.09 -30.99
C THR A 737 -16.04 -7.21 -32.03
N GLY A 738 -15.57 -8.41 -31.68
CA GLY A 738 -15.31 -9.48 -32.65
C GLY A 738 -14.05 -9.26 -33.52
N LEU A 739 -13.32 -8.16 -33.33
CA LEU A 739 -12.00 -7.95 -33.93
C LEU A 739 -10.98 -8.96 -33.37
N ASN A 740 -10.12 -9.48 -34.25
CA ASN A 740 -9.02 -10.36 -33.84
C ASN A 740 -7.75 -9.56 -33.50
N GLU A 741 -6.72 -10.22 -32.96
CA GLU A 741 -5.48 -9.58 -32.53
C GLU A 741 -4.77 -8.79 -33.64
N LYS A 742 -4.80 -9.27 -34.91
CA LYS A 742 -4.22 -8.54 -36.05
C LYS A 742 -4.95 -7.21 -36.27
N HIS A 743 -6.28 -7.23 -36.22
CA HIS A 743 -7.11 -6.03 -36.30
C HIS A 743 -6.80 -5.06 -35.15
N VAL A 744 -6.73 -5.53 -33.90
CA VAL A 744 -6.42 -4.69 -32.73
C VAL A 744 -5.04 -4.04 -32.84
N ARG A 745 -4.01 -4.78 -33.28
CA ARG A 745 -2.66 -4.23 -33.49
C ARG A 745 -2.65 -3.15 -34.57
N LEU A 746 -3.47 -3.28 -35.61
CA LEU A 746 -3.64 -2.27 -36.66
C LEU A 746 -4.38 -1.02 -36.16
N MET A 747 -5.45 -1.19 -35.35
CA MET A 747 -6.18 -0.09 -34.69
C MET A 747 -5.27 0.80 -33.82
N ALA A 748 -4.39 0.18 -33.03
CA ALA A 748 -3.46 0.90 -32.17
C ALA A 748 -2.33 1.60 -32.96
N LYS A 749 -1.84 0.96 -34.03
CA LYS A 749 -0.73 1.47 -34.85
C LYS A 749 -1.13 2.64 -35.76
N GLU A 750 -2.17 2.45 -36.58
CA GLU A 750 -2.49 3.42 -37.67
C GLU A 750 -3.55 4.45 -37.27
N TYR A 751 -4.43 4.12 -36.31
CA TYR A 751 -5.57 4.97 -35.92
C TYR A 751 -5.44 5.56 -34.51
N HIS A 752 -4.39 5.20 -33.77
CA HIS A 752 -4.13 5.58 -32.37
C HIS A 752 -5.27 5.20 -31.40
N ILE A 753 -6.03 4.15 -31.71
CA ILE A 753 -7.13 3.65 -30.88
C ILE A 753 -6.65 2.45 -30.07
N TYR A 754 -6.52 2.64 -28.76
CA TYR A 754 -5.97 1.63 -27.85
C TYR A 754 -7.09 0.84 -27.15
N MET A 755 -7.13 -0.48 -27.37
CA MET A 755 -8.04 -1.46 -26.76
C MET A 755 -7.28 -2.72 -26.33
N THR A 756 -7.90 -3.70 -25.67
CA THR A 756 -7.21 -4.95 -25.30
C THR A 756 -7.10 -5.91 -26.49
N TYR A 757 -6.04 -6.74 -26.52
CA TYR A 757 -5.66 -7.61 -27.66
C TYR A 757 -6.74 -8.66 -28.04
N ASP A 758 -7.67 -8.92 -27.13
CA ASP A 758 -8.87 -9.75 -27.26
C ASP A 758 -10.03 -9.07 -28.01
N GLY A 759 -9.83 -7.85 -28.51
CA GLY A 759 -10.86 -7.09 -29.23
C GLY A 759 -11.93 -6.48 -28.32
N ARG A 760 -11.73 -6.46 -27.00
CA ARG A 760 -12.68 -5.87 -26.04
C ARG A 760 -12.45 -4.37 -25.86
N ILE A 761 -13.53 -3.58 -25.89
CA ILE A 761 -13.55 -2.12 -25.70
C ILE A 761 -14.40 -1.69 -24.50
N SER A 762 -14.05 -0.55 -23.90
CA SER A 762 -14.83 0.14 -22.86
C SER A 762 -15.86 1.07 -23.51
N MET A 763 -17.13 0.67 -23.55
CA MET A 763 -18.24 1.48 -24.07
C MET A 763 -18.43 2.78 -23.27
N ALA A 764 -18.04 2.76 -22.00
CA ALA A 764 -18.06 3.91 -21.08
C ALA A 764 -16.99 4.99 -21.37
N SER A 765 -16.07 4.72 -22.31
CA SER A 765 -15.03 5.65 -22.76
C SER A 765 -15.29 6.24 -24.16
N LEU A 766 -16.40 5.86 -24.80
CA LEU A 766 -16.87 6.44 -26.06
C LEU A 766 -17.53 7.80 -25.82
N SER A 767 -17.61 8.60 -26.90
CA SER A 767 -18.37 9.84 -26.97
C SER A 767 -18.96 10.01 -28.39
N SER A 768 -19.97 10.85 -28.52
CA SER A 768 -20.64 11.10 -29.83
C SER A 768 -19.66 11.64 -30.88
N LYS A 769 -18.59 12.30 -30.44
CA LYS A 769 -17.50 12.87 -31.26
C LYS A 769 -16.48 11.81 -31.72
N THR A 770 -16.33 10.70 -30.97
CA THR A 770 -15.29 9.68 -31.21
C THR A 770 -15.82 8.41 -31.88
N ILE A 771 -17.12 8.14 -31.77
CA ILE A 771 -17.78 7.02 -32.45
C ILE A 771 -17.57 7.01 -33.98
N PRO A 772 -17.61 8.13 -34.72
CA PRO A 772 -17.31 8.13 -36.15
C PRO A 772 -15.90 7.60 -36.45
N GLN A 773 -14.87 8.19 -35.83
CA GLN A 773 -13.47 7.76 -35.97
C GLN A 773 -13.28 6.28 -35.63
N LEU A 774 -13.93 5.80 -34.57
CA LEU A 774 -13.89 4.38 -34.20
C LEU A 774 -14.54 3.49 -35.26
N ALA A 775 -15.71 3.87 -35.78
CA ALA A 775 -16.41 3.11 -36.81
C ALA A 775 -15.66 3.11 -38.17
N ASP A 776 -15.01 4.22 -38.53
CA ASP A 776 -14.13 4.31 -39.71
C ASP A 776 -12.94 3.35 -39.58
N ALA A 777 -12.27 3.38 -38.43
CA ALA A 777 -11.15 2.50 -38.15
C ALA A 777 -11.57 1.01 -38.10
N ILE A 778 -12.69 0.67 -37.44
CA ILE A 778 -13.26 -0.69 -37.43
C ILE A 778 -13.54 -1.17 -38.85
N HIS A 779 -14.20 -0.35 -39.67
CA HIS A 779 -14.49 -0.69 -41.07
C HIS A 779 -13.21 -0.97 -41.86
N ALA A 780 -12.20 -0.10 -41.74
CA ALA A 780 -10.94 -0.24 -42.46
C ALA A 780 -10.15 -1.49 -42.03
N VAL A 781 -10.02 -1.79 -40.73
CA VAL A 781 -9.26 -2.99 -40.30
C VAL A 781 -9.97 -4.30 -40.65
N VAL A 782 -11.31 -4.32 -40.69
CA VAL A 782 -12.11 -5.50 -41.10
C VAL A 782 -12.08 -5.73 -42.61
N THR A 783 -11.92 -4.68 -43.43
CA THR A 783 -11.88 -4.77 -44.90
C THR A 783 -10.47 -4.93 -45.47
N CYS A 784 -9.45 -4.38 -44.83
CA CYS A 784 -8.04 -4.49 -45.27
C CYS A 784 -7.33 -5.76 -44.77
N VAL A 785 -7.92 -6.54 -43.85
CA VAL A 785 -7.31 -7.75 -43.27
C VAL A 785 -8.28 -8.92 -43.33
N GLY A 786 -8.32 -9.56 -44.50
CA GLY A 786 -8.86 -10.91 -44.72
C GLY A 786 -7.83 -11.99 -44.41
#